data_AF-A0A6C2U1T9-F1
#
_entry.id   AF-A0A6C2U1T9-F1
#
_cell.length_a   1.000
_cell.length_b   1.000
_cell.length_c   1.000
_cell.angle_alpha   90.00
_cell.angle_beta   90.00
_cell.angle_gamma   90.00
#
_symmetry.space_group_name_H-M   'P 1'
#
loop_
_entity.id
_entity.type
_entity.pdbx_description
1 polymer ?
#
loop_
_entity_poly.entity_id
_entity_poly.type
_entity_poly.pdbx_seq_one_letter_code
_entity_poly.pdbx_strand_id
1 'polypeptide(L)'
;MKTNLYILVLLGISSCVNAATIYQTDGHDMGESWNTAAKWSDGLAPSNINAYVNDLGDKTRTPGEGGTFAGESLTLSNGSSLTLKNGGSFTSVNLVMHDGTSMANGGGGTAKLDGSLSGSGAIELNTSYASRTIQLDVLMVPGNTIASVGIVGEGTVSIENSANTFSGVWNVEAGTLKGDGFGDGDFNVSSNGMLDFDGNHFSTSSVLVVENGGTLLLDQNVVLYSAELRGVALPLGTHFCSDLKAHPTYGAAIDPASPDSATLTVTLGSIESLTKLEAEEMTLTGYAAEANVDASGGQLVRLTGSEGSAEGLLIGFEDGYYDLKVGYFDETDGRAAFKVYLNDQLLDSWLADRRLGSSDPASINVMERTIRRVYLSSGDRIEVFGQADGGEGASIDYVRFVEAPAAVADNYMIWASDGSITNLVLNGIEHLDASEESGAIQRHFNGWTVSSSTMVMKDIRDSIVDLEYPFTTWKKHIRCIFRMDAHEHHVALRLLDVAGIPKDDPSRSIRVEIPFLSSLGYQALDTNIAASVSSGTLLIDWPHLAARNLIAGGQIALYATADAAAAQAEIEQLYTDNGKLDPYYDWIDTFPNLGNSDLFADPDGDGLNNLTEYALGGVPTLGNDGVDPSHAVAGDDFEIQYNRRRDAASRGLTYTVKATDDLGDGMWSTDGISDAGSGIIDTDFESVTNTVPTLGTTNQFLKLEIGIEK
;
A
#
# COMPACT_ATOMS: atom_id res chain seq x y z
N MET A 1 -45.03 -12.25 -34.77
CA MET A 1 -44.07 -13.34 -35.06
C MET A 1 -44.31 -14.46 -34.06
N LYS A 2 -44.05 -15.73 -34.42
CA LYS A 2 -44.13 -16.84 -33.45
C LYS A 2 -42.76 -17.03 -32.80
N THR A 3 -42.68 -16.96 -31.48
CA THR A 3 -41.46 -17.25 -30.73
C THR A 3 -41.35 -18.76 -30.55
N ASN A 4 -40.34 -19.39 -31.14
CA ASN A 4 -40.05 -20.81 -30.93
C ASN A 4 -39.16 -20.96 -29.68
N LEU A 5 -39.64 -21.70 -28.68
CA LEU A 5 -38.85 -22.11 -27.53
C LEU A 5 -38.05 -23.36 -27.90
N TYR A 6 -36.72 -23.25 -27.96
CA TYR A 6 -35.84 -24.41 -28.09
C TYR A 6 -35.44 -24.90 -26.70
N ILE A 7 -35.90 -26.09 -26.31
CA ILE A 7 -35.43 -26.78 -25.11
C ILE A 7 -34.24 -27.65 -25.51
N LEU A 8 -33.05 -27.25 -25.09
CA LEU A 8 -31.84 -28.07 -25.23
C LEU A 8 -31.77 -29.05 -24.06
N VAL A 9 -32.09 -30.33 -24.31
CA VAL A 9 -31.90 -31.40 -23.32
C VAL A 9 -30.46 -31.90 -23.43
N LEU A 10 -29.57 -31.42 -22.57
CA LEU A 10 -28.29 -32.10 -22.34
C LEU A 10 -28.55 -33.40 -21.58
N LEU A 11 -28.45 -34.53 -22.27
CA LEU A 11 -28.31 -35.85 -21.64
C LEU A 11 -26.87 -35.99 -21.13
N GLY A 12 -26.62 -35.44 -19.94
CA GLY A 12 -25.38 -35.67 -19.20
C GLY A 12 -25.29 -37.13 -18.76
N ILE A 13 -24.57 -37.95 -19.52
CA ILE A 13 -24.22 -39.32 -19.11
C ILE A 13 -23.08 -39.22 -18.09
N SER A 14 -23.41 -38.96 -16.82
CA SER A 14 -22.44 -39.10 -15.73
C SER A 14 -22.30 -40.59 -15.39
N SER A 15 -21.52 -41.30 -16.18
CA SER A 15 -20.87 -42.53 -15.73
C SER A 15 -19.50 -42.16 -15.16
N CYS A 16 -19.51 -41.62 -13.94
CA CYS A 16 -18.33 -41.62 -13.08
C CYS A 16 -18.03 -43.07 -12.69
N VAL A 17 -17.37 -43.79 -13.60
CA VAL A 17 -16.59 -44.96 -13.20
C VAL A 17 -15.39 -44.37 -12.45
N ASN A 18 -15.33 -44.55 -11.13
CA ASN A 18 -14.12 -44.21 -10.39
C ASN A 18 -12.95 -44.95 -11.02
N ALA A 19 -11.92 -44.20 -11.41
CA ALA A 19 -10.72 -44.78 -11.97
C ALA A 19 -10.12 -45.80 -11.00
N ALA A 20 -9.81 -47.00 -11.49
CA ALA A 20 -9.14 -47.98 -10.65
C ALA A 20 -7.68 -47.55 -10.45
N THR A 21 -7.20 -47.62 -9.21
CA THR A 21 -5.78 -47.46 -8.89
C THR A 21 -5.06 -48.77 -9.18
N ILE A 22 -4.18 -48.76 -10.18
CA ILE A 22 -3.42 -49.93 -10.62
C ILE A 22 -1.95 -49.76 -10.19
N TYR A 23 -1.39 -50.76 -9.53
CA TYR A 23 -0.05 -50.68 -8.96
C TYR A 23 0.98 -51.35 -9.86
N GLN A 24 2.18 -50.78 -9.96
CA GLN A 24 3.33 -51.44 -10.55
C GLN A 24 3.72 -52.63 -9.65
N THR A 25 4.08 -53.76 -10.24
CA THR A 25 4.33 -55.03 -9.52
C THR A 25 5.80 -55.41 -9.44
N ASP A 26 6.61 -54.96 -10.39
CA ASP A 26 8.06 -55.13 -10.45
C ASP A 26 8.70 -53.91 -11.13
N GLY A 27 9.98 -53.64 -10.86
CA GLY A 27 10.76 -52.65 -11.60
C GLY A 27 10.90 -52.98 -13.10
N HIS A 28 11.10 -51.97 -13.94
CA HIS A 28 11.26 -52.16 -15.38
C HIS A 28 12.73 -52.38 -15.79
N ASP A 29 12.97 -53.39 -16.62
CA ASP A 29 14.26 -53.71 -17.21
C ASP A 29 14.58 -52.90 -18.49
N MET A 30 15.76 -53.12 -19.07
CA MET A 30 16.21 -52.42 -20.28
C MET A 30 15.31 -52.67 -21.50
N GLY A 31 14.63 -53.82 -21.59
CA GLY A 31 13.65 -54.11 -22.64
C GLY A 31 12.22 -53.61 -22.36
N GLU A 32 11.94 -53.15 -21.15
CA GLU A 32 10.57 -52.92 -20.67
C GLU A 32 10.23 -51.43 -20.56
N SER A 33 8.95 -51.10 -20.61
CA SER A 33 8.42 -49.75 -20.43
C SER A 33 7.05 -49.78 -19.77
N TRP A 34 6.46 -48.62 -19.47
CA TRP A 34 5.09 -48.54 -18.99
C TRP A 34 4.03 -49.21 -19.89
N ASN A 35 4.32 -49.46 -21.17
CA ASN A 35 3.44 -50.24 -22.05
C ASN A 35 3.46 -51.76 -21.77
N THR A 36 4.32 -52.22 -20.85
CA THR A 36 4.52 -53.65 -20.53
C THR A 36 3.43 -54.13 -19.59
N ALA A 37 2.34 -54.66 -20.16
CA ALA A 37 1.15 -55.09 -19.43
C ALA A 37 1.42 -55.99 -18.20
N ALA A 38 2.43 -56.87 -18.29
CA ALA A 38 2.81 -57.78 -17.21
C ALA A 38 3.45 -57.10 -15.97
N LYS A 39 3.64 -55.78 -15.98
CA LYS A 39 4.18 -55.00 -14.85
C LYS A 39 3.10 -54.30 -14.03
N TRP A 40 1.85 -54.33 -14.46
CA TRP A 40 0.72 -53.69 -13.76
C TRP A 40 -0.15 -54.75 -13.07
N SER A 41 -0.76 -54.38 -11.93
CA SER A 41 -1.48 -55.32 -11.06
C SER A 41 -2.76 -55.92 -11.66
N ASP A 42 -3.29 -55.32 -12.73
CA ASP A 42 -4.39 -55.88 -13.53
C ASP A 42 -3.91 -56.79 -14.69
N GLY A 43 -2.60 -56.82 -14.95
CA GLY A 43 -1.99 -57.55 -16.06
C GLY A 43 -2.26 -56.94 -17.45
N LEU A 44 -2.68 -55.66 -17.51
CA LEU A 44 -3.05 -54.95 -18.73
C LEU A 44 -2.09 -53.78 -19.01
N ALA A 45 -2.04 -53.34 -20.27
CA ALA A 45 -1.30 -52.13 -20.61
C ALA A 45 -2.12 -50.88 -20.17
N PRO A 46 -1.47 -49.75 -19.83
CA PRO A 46 -2.16 -48.58 -19.33
C PRO A 46 -3.28 -48.07 -20.23
N SER A 47 -4.34 -47.55 -19.61
CA SER A 47 -5.54 -47.05 -20.27
C SER A 47 -6.14 -45.86 -19.53
N ASN A 48 -6.73 -44.92 -20.26
CA ASN A 48 -7.14 -43.59 -19.82
C ASN A 48 -8.37 -43.54 -18.89
N ILE A 49 -8.74 -44.69 -18.32
CA ILE A 49 -9.83 -44.88 -17.35
C ILE A 49 -9.31 -45.28 -15.96
N ASN A 50 -7.98 -45.41 -15.80
CA ASN A 50 -7.32 -45.89 -14.59
C ASN A 50 -6.15 -44.97 -14.24
N ALA A 51 -5.91 -44.80 -12.93
CA ALA A 51 -4.73 -44.16 -12.38
C ALA A 51 -3.67 -45.22 -12.07
N TYR A 52 -2.39 -44.94 -12.34
CA TYR A 52 -1.30 -45.90 -12.18
C TYR A 52 -0.31 -45.43 -11.14
N VAL A 53 0.14 -46.32 -10.26
CA VAL A 53 1.02 -45.99 -9.12
C VAL A 53 2.27 -46.86 -9.16
N ASN A 54 3.44 -46.25 -8.96
CA ASN A 54 4.67 -46.94 -8.60
C ASN A 54 5.09 -46.47 -7.19
N ASP A 55 4.95 -47.39 -6.23
CA ASP A 55 5.31 -47.26 -4.82
C ASP A 55 6.39 -48.28 -4.40
N LEU A 56 7.06 -48.92 -5.37
CA LEU A 56 7.99 -50.03 -5.15
C LEU A 56 9.38 -49.58 -4.66
N GLY A 57 9.75 -48.32 -4.88
CA GLY A 57 11.15 -47.86 -4.72
C GLY A 57 12.06 -48.27 -5.88
N ASP A 58 11.50 -48.63 -7.04
CA ASP A 58 12.26 -48.94 -8.26
C ASP A 58 11.71 -48.14 -9.46
N LYS A 59 12.35 -48.29 -10.62
CA LYS A 59 12.10 -47.52 -11.84
C LYS A 59 10.87 -47.99 -12.63
N THR A 60 9.98 -47.05 -12.93
CA THR A 60 9.19 -47.03 -14.15
C THR A 60 10.08 -46.55 -15.30
N ARG A 61 9.87 -47.04 -16.51
CA ARG A 61 10.64 -46.64 -17.71
C ARG A 61 9.71 -46.20 -18.83
N THR A 62 10.07 -45.13 -19.55
CA THR A 62 9.40 -44.76 -20.80
C THR A 62 9.68 -45.82 -21.89
N PRO A 63 8.89 -45.84 -22.98
CA PRO A 63 9.29 -46.46 -24.26
C PRO A 63 10.60 -45.87 -24.81
N GLY A 64 11.12 -46.46 -25.89
CA GLY A 64 12.37 -46.03 -26.55
C GLY A 64 12.22 -45.27 -27.87
N GLU A 65 10.99 -45.01 -28.33
CA GLU A 65 10.69 -44.29 -29.59
C GLU A 65 9.72 -43.10 -29.38
N GLY A 66 9.64 -42.54 -28.16
CA GLY A 66 8.66 -41.52 -27.76
C GLY A 66 7.27 -42.11 -27.42
N GLY A 67 6.33 -41.23 -27.08
CA GLY A 67 4.90 -41.56 -26.96
C GLY A 67 4.23 -41.16 -25.64
N THR A 68 2.90 -40.99 -25.69
CA THR A 68 2.04 -40.63 -24.55
C THR A 68 1.89 -41.78 -23.55
N PHE A 69 1.88 -41.46 -22.25
CA PHE A 69 1.43 -42.42 -21.23
C PHE A 69 -0.08 -42.61 -21.35
N ALA A 70 -0.53 -43.84 -21.60
CA ALA A 70 -1.93 -44.09 -21.92
C ALA A 70 -2.87 -44.13 -20.68
N GLY A 71 -2.33 -44.13 -19.46
CA GLY A 71 -3.12 -44.03 -18.23
C GLY A 71 -3.62 -42.60 -17.94
N GLU A 72 -4.58 -42.45 -17.03
CA GLU A 72 -5.09 -41.14 -16.61
C GLU A 72 -4.04 -40.31 -15.85
N SER A 73 -3.23 -41.00 -15.03
CA SER A 73 -2.10 -40.43 -14.29
C SER A 73 -1.07 -41.51 -13.96
N LEU A 74 0.17 -41.09 -13.76
CA LEU A 74 1.25 -41.90 -13.19
C LEU A 74 1.72 -41.24 -11.89
N THR A 75 1.55 -41.92 -10.76
CA THR A 75 2.02 -41.48 -9.45
C THR A 75 3.29 -42.22 -9.06
N LEU A 76 4.32 -41.48 -8.65
CA LEU A 76 5.53 -42.01 -8.02
C LEU A 76 5.49 -41.72 -6.52
N SER A 77 5.88 -42.70 -5.70
CA SER A 77 6.06 -42.53 -4.25
C SER A 77 7.12 -43.50 -3.71
N ASN A 78 7.48 -43.39 -2.43
CA ASN A 78 8.34 -44.34 -1.72
C ASN A 78 9.72 -44.57 -2.42
N GLY A 79 10.37 -43.49 -2.85
CA GLY A 79 11.68 -43.56 -3.53
C GLY A 79 11.63 -44.07 -4.98
N SER A 80 10.45 -44.28 -5.56
CA SER A 80 10.30 -44.74 -6.94
C SER A 80 10.77 -43.70 -7.95
N SER A 81 11.16 -44.15 -9.15
CA SER A 81 11.72 -43.27 -10.18
C SER A 81 11.12 -43.43 -11.57
N LEU A 82 11.13 -42.35 -12.37
CA LEU A 82 10.83 -42.39 -13.80
C LEU A 82 12.12 -42.27 -14.62
N THR A 83 12.54 -43.38 -15.24
CA THR A 83 13.68 -43.39 -16.16
C THR A 83 13.24 -43.11 -17.59
N LEU A 84 13.61 -41.95 -18.13
CA LEU A 84 13.42 -41.58 -19.52
C LEU A 84 14.43 -42.31 -20.42
N LYS A 85 13.96 -43.10 -21.38
CA LYS A 85 14.80 -43.82 -22.36
C LYS A 85 14.96 -43.11 -23.71
N ASN A 86 14.11 -42.14 -24.01
CA ASN A 86 14.03 -41.51 -25.31
C ASN A 86 15.10 -40.45 -25.51
N GLY A 87 15.85 -40.52 -26.61
CA GLY A 87 16.60 -39.38 -27.17
C GLY A 87 15.78 -38.59 -28.19
N GLY A 88 14.47 -38.42 -27.96
CA GLY A 88 13.50 -38.02 -28.99
C GLY A 88 12.14 -37.57 -28.43
N SER A 89 11.16 -37.46 -29.33
CA SER A 89 9.88 -36.72 -29.19
C SER A 89 9.11 -36.86 -27.88
N PHE A 90 8.37 -35.79 -27.57
CA PHE A 90 7.54 -35.56 -26.39
C PHE A 90 6.88 -36.81 -25.82
N THR A 91 7.11 -37.00 -24.53
CA THR A 91 6.48 -38.03 -23.73
C THR A 91 5.44 -37.33 -22.85
N SER A 92 4.19 -37.29 -23.29
CA SER A 92 3.10 -36.61 -22.57
C SER A 92 2.54 -37.50 -21.45
N VAL A 93 2.46 -36.96 -20.22
CA VAL A 93 2.00 -37.66 -19.02
C VAL A 93 1.37 -36.69 -18.01
N ASN A 94 0.36 -37.14 -17.28
CA ASN A 94 -0.10 -36.50 -16.05
C ASN A 94 0.66 -37.16 -14.88
N LEU A 95 1.77 -36.54 -14.50
CA LEU A 95 2.74 -37.10 -13.56
C LEU A 95 2.51 -36.51 -12.16
N VAL A 96 2.47 -37.39 -11.16
CA VAL A 96 2.39 -37.03 -9.74
C VAL A 96 3.66 -37.53 -9.05
N MET A 97 4.50 -36.65 -8.54
CA MET A 97 5.75 -37.00 -7.85
C MET A 97 5.69 -36.61 -6.37
N HIS A 98 5.74 -37.60 -5.49
CA HIS A 98 5.79 -37.37 -4.04
C HIS A 98 7.23 -37.37 -3.50
N ASP A 99 7.36 -37.07 -2.21
CA ASP A 99 8.63 -36.87 -1.51
C ASP A 99 9.62 -38.02 -1.71
N GLY A 100 10.87 -37.66 -2.01
CA GLY A 100 11.98 -38.59 -2.26
C GLY A 100 11.94 -39.32 -3.60
N THR A 101 11.05 -38.94 -4.53
CA THR A 101 10.99 -39.56 -5.88
C THR A 101 11.85 -38.82 -6.91
N SER A 102 12.25 -39.53 -7.96
CA SER A 102 13.19 -38.98 -8.95
C SER A 102 12.82 -39.25 -10.40
N MET A 103 13.29 -38.40 -11.31
CA MET A 103 13.25 -38.59 -12.75
C MET A 103 14.67 -38.64 -13.29
N ALA A 104 15.01 -39.59 -14.15
CA ALA A 104 16.38 -39.76 -14.63
C ALA A 104 16.46 -39.96 -16.15
N ASN A 105 17.43 -39.32 -16.81
CA ASN A 105 17.74 -39.63 -18.21
C ASN A 105 18.59 -40.92 -18.27
N GLY A 106 18.00 -42.00 -18.78
CA GLY A 106 18.66 -43.28 -19.00
C GLY A 106 19.02 -43.60 -20.45
N GLY A 107 18.74 -42.70 -21.40
CA GLY A 107 18.92 -42.90 -22.84
C GLY A 107 20.21 -42.33 -23.44
N GLY A 108 20.74 -41.24 -22.87
CA GLY A 108 21.78 -40.43 -23.53
C GLY A 108 21.20 -39.35 -24.44
N GLY A 109 21.87 -38.20 -24.57
CA GLY A 109 21.32 -37.04 -25.29
C GLY A 109 20.14 -36.41 -24.55
N THR A 110 19.23 -35.75 -25.28
CA THR A 110 18.07 -35.04 -24.71
C THR A 110 16.85 -35.93 -24.59
N ALA A 111 16.30 -36.04 -23.38
CA ALA A 111 15.02 -36.68 -23.10
C ALA A 111 13.97 -35.62 -22.78
N LYS A 112 12.88 -35.55 -23.56
CA LYS A 112 11.81 -34.56 -23.42
C LYS A 112 10.55 -35.14 -22.75
N LEU A 113 9.96 -34.41 -21.80
CA LEU A 113 8.70 -34.72 -21.14
C LEU A 113 7.72 -33.55 -21.31
N ASP A 114 6.44 -33.87 -21.47
CA ASP A 114 5.33 -32.93 -21.71
C ASP A 114 4.11 -33.36 -20.88
N GLY A 115 3.06 -32.53 -20.81
CA GLY A 115 1.86 -32.76 -20.03
C GLY A 115 1.85 -31.92 -18.75
N SER A 116 1.71 -32.56 -17.59
CA SER A 116 1.60 -31.87 -16.30
C SER A 116 2.39 -32.58 -15.21
N LEU A 117 2.98 -31.80 -14.31
CA LEU A 117 3.65 -32.29 -13.11
C LEU A 117 3.00 -31.67 -11.88
N SER A 118 2.53 -32.54 -10.98
CA SER A 118 2.01 -32.21 -9.66
C SER A 118 2.68 -33.09 -8.60
N GLY A 119 2.46 -32.83 -7.31
CA GLY A 119 3.15 -33.61 -6.28
C GLY A 119 3.18 -32.98 -4.90
N SER A 120 4.13 -33.47 -4.09
CA SER A 120 4.40 -33.02 -2.73
C SER A 120 5.84 -33.25 -2.30
N GLY A 121 6.43 -32.35 -1.51
CA GLY A 121 7.75 -32.56 -0.89
C GLY A 121 8.93 -32.34 -1.84
N ALA A 122 10.08 -32.96 -1.56
CA ALA A 122 11.28 -32.84 -2.36
C ALA A 122 11.33 -33.92 -3.46
N ILE A 123 11.63 -33.52 -4.70
CA ILE A 123 11.82 -34.43 -5.84
C ILE A 123 13.15 -34.16 -6.55
N GLU A 124 13.69 -35.14 -7.29
CA GLU A 124 14.97 -35.01 -7.98
C GLU A 124 14.88 -35.19 -9.51
N LEU A 125 15.67 -34.42 -10.27
CA LEU A 125 15.89 -34.54 -11.70
C LEU A 125 17.37 -34.88 -11.96
N ASN A 126 17.63 -36.15 -12.30
CA ASN A 126 18.96 -36.73 -12.38
C ASN A 126 19.43 -36.92 -13.84
N THR A 127 20.36 -36.07 -14.26
CA THR A 127 20.98 -36.12 -15.60
C THR A 127 22.05 -37.21 -15.71
N SER A 128 22.64 -37.60 -14.57
CA SER A 128 23.72 -38.60 -14.38
C SER A 128 25.07 -38.32 -15.05
N TYR A 129 25.13 -37.72 -16.25
CA TYR A 129 26.36 -37.48 -17.01
C TYR A 129 26.26 -36.21 -17.86
N ALA A 130 27.39 -35.55 -18.12
CA ALA A 130 27.44 -34.28 -18.86
C ALA A 130 26.84 -34.33 -20.29
N SER A 131 26.75 -35.50 -20.91
CA SER A 131 26.18 -35.68 -22.25
C SER A 131 24.66 -35.98 -22.25
N ARG A 132 23.94 -35.61 -21.19
CA ARG A 132 22.51 -35.88 -21.01
C ARG A 132 21.76 -34.61 -20.65
N THR A 133 20.56 -34.49 -21.23
CA THR A 133 19.63 -33.41 -20.92
C THR A 133 18.28 -33.99 -20.53
N ILE A 134 17.65 -33.46 -19.48
CA ILE A 134 16.22 -33.62 -19.24
C ILE A 134 15.57 -32.30 -19.64
N GLN A 135 14.58 -32.33 -20.53
CA GLN A 135 13.80 -31.16 -20.89
C GLN A 135 12.35 -31.37 -20.45
N LEU A 136 11.84 -30.42 -19.68
CA LEU A 136 10.49 -30.42 -19.16
C LEU A 136 9.70 -29.28 -19.80
N ASP A 137 8.81 -29.67 -20.70
CA ASP A 137 7.80 -28.81 -21.30
C ASP A 137 6.46 -28.92 -20.52
N VAL A 138 6.49 -29.58 -19.35
CA VAL A 138 5.34 -29.86 -18.48
C VAL A 138 4.81 -28.59 -17.82
N LEU A 139 3.50 -28.53 -17.61
CA LEU A 139 2.85 -27.48 -16.84
C LEU A 139 2.87 -27.80 -15.33
N MET A 140 3.37 -26.87 -14.53
CA MET A 140 3.33 -26.85 -13.07
C MET A 140 2.47 -25.65 -12.61
N VAL A 141 1.33 -25.93 -11.99
CA VAL A 141 0.29 -24.94 -11.59
C VAL A 141 0.22 -24.74 -10.07
N PRO A 142 -0.44 -23.67 -9.57
CA PRO A 142 -0.60 -23.44 -8.14
C PRO A 142 -1.46 -24.55 -7.53
N GLY A 143 -1.13 -24.96 -6.30
CA GLY A 143 -1.70 -26.15 -5.66
C GLY A 143 -0.86 -27.43 -5.86
N ASN A 144 0.20 -27.38 -6.67
CA ASN A 144 1.30 -28.34 -6.57
C ASN A 144 2.04 -28.10 -5.22
N THR A 145 2.21 -29.15 -4.40
CA THR A 145 2.85 -29.03 -3.07
C THR A 145 4.31 -29.52 -3.06
N ILE A 146 4.92 -29.69 -4.24
CA ILE A 146 6.37 -29.91 -4.36
C ILE A 146 7.08 -28.71 -3.74
N ALA A 147 7.82 -28.96 -2.66
CA ALA A 147 8.55 -27.95 -1.91
C ALA A 147 9.89 -27.61 -2.58
N SER A 148 10.52 -28.58 -3.25
CA SER A 148 11.77 -28.35 -3.97
C SER A 148 12.01 -29.36 -5.10
N VAL A 149 12.68 -28.91 -6.15
CA VAL A 149 13.18 -29.74 -7.24
C VAL A 149 14.71 -29.70 -7.23
N GLY A 150 15.33 -30.82 -6.84
CA GLY A 150 16.79 -31.02 -6.87
C GLY A 150 17.29 -31.35 -8.27
N ILE A 151 18.29 -30.63 -8.75
CA ILE A 151 18.94 -30.84 -10.05
C ILE A 151 20.30 -31.48 -9.79
N VAL A 152 20.47 -32.73 -10.24
CA VAL A 152 21.63 -33.56 -9.90
C VAL A 152 22.25 -34.25 -11.12
N GLY A 153 23.54 -34.57 -11.01
CA GLY A 153 24.36 -35.09 -12.12
C GLY A 153 25.05 -33.97 -12.89
N GLU A 154 25.86 -34.35 -13.89
CA GLU A 154 26.76 -33.40 -14.58
C GLU A 154 26.15 -32.73 -15.83
N GLY A 155 24.92 -33.11 -16.21
CA GLY A 155 24.26 -32.66 -17.43
C GLY A 155 23.34 -31.46 -17.24
N THR A 156 22.37 -31.30 -18.14
CA THR A 156 21.46 -30.15 -18.17
C THR A 156 20.01 -30.54 -17.84
N VAL A 157 19.32 -29.73 -17.06
CA VAL A 157 17.85 -29.70 -16.98
C VAL A 157 17.35 -28.41 -17.63
N SER A 158 16.39 -28.52 -18.54
CA SER A 158 15.77 -27.40 -19.27
C SER A 158 14.29 -27.31 -18.89
N ILE A 159 13.81 -26.15 -18.46
CA ILE A 159 12.39 -25.89 -18.12
C ILE A 159 11.83 -24.84 -19.09
N GLU A 160 11.11 -25.28 -20.12
CA GLU A 160 10.76 -24.44 -21.29
C GLU A 160 9.27 -24.05 -21.37
N ASN A 161 8.48 -24.41 -20.34
CA ASN A 161 7.07 -24.04 -20.28
C ASN A 161 6.87 -22.75 -19.48
N SER A 162 6.86 -21.62 -20.18
CA SER A 162 6.63 -20.28 -19.60
C SER A 162 5.24 -20.05 -18.99
N ALA A 163 4.31 -21.01 -19.06
CA ALA A 163 3.06 -20.98 -18.30
C ALA A 163 3.18 -21.60 -16.89
N ASN A 164 4.38 -22.04 -16.49
CA ASN A 164 4.64 -22.53 -15.14
C ASN A 164 4.52 -21.44 -14.08
N THR A 165 4.01 -21.83 -12.92
CA THR A 165 3.78 -21.00 -11.73
C THR A 165 4.26 -21.73 -10.47
N PHE A 166 5.33 -22.52 -10.63
CA PHE A 166 6.00 -23.19 -9.52
C PHE A 166 6.58 -22.15 -8.56
N SER A 167 6.40 -22.35 -7.26
CA SER A 167 6.78 -21.43 -6.17
C SER A 167 7.53 -22.15 -5.03
N GLY A 168 8.09 -23.33 -5.31
CA GLY A 168 9.04 -24.00 -4.43
C GLY A 168 10.48 -23.66 -4.80
N VAL A 169 11.44 -24.41 -4.26
CA VAL A 169 12.88 -24.15 -4.48
C VAL A 169 13.48 -24.99 -5.60
N TRP A 170 14.10 -24.36 -6.58
CA TRP A 170 15.01 -24.98 -7.54
C TRP A 170 16.41 -25.15 -6.91
N ASN A 171 16.73 -26.37 -6.47
CA ASN A 171 18.02 -26.70 -5.84
C ASN A 171 19.00 -27.22 -6.90
N VAL A 172 19.87 -26.36 -7.42
CA VAL A 172 20.89 -26.72 -8.42
C VAL A 172 22.14 -27.27 -7.73
N GLU A 173 22.08 -28.53 -7.31
CA GLU A 173 23.18 -29.20 -6.58
C GLU A 173 24.39 -29.48 -7.49
N ALA A 174 24.13 -29.91 -8.73
CA ALA A 174 25.14 -30.19 -9.74
C ALA A 174 24.59 -30.05 -11.17
N GLY A 175 25.49 -29.73 -12.11
CA GLY A 175 25.15 -29.60 -13.53
C GLY A 175 24.52 -28.24 -13.83
N THR A 176 23.71 -28.15 -14.89
CA THR A 176 23.07 -26.90 -15.31
C THR A 176 21.55 -26.98 -15.20
N LEU A 177 20.92 -26.03 -14.52
CA LEU A 177 19.50 -25.72 -14.68
C LEU A 177 19.37 -24.54 -15.63
N LYS A 178 18.54 -24.66 -16.68
CA LYS A 178 18.26 -23.59 -17.62
C LYS A 178 16.79 -23.53 -18.05
N GLY A 179 16.38 -22.41 -18.63
CA GLY A 179 15.04 -22.22 -19.17
C GLY A 179 14.47 -20.81 -18.95
N ASP A 180 13.21 -20.65 -19.33
CA ASP A 180 12.37 -19.47 -19.06
C ASP A 180 11.12 -19.82 -18.23
N GLY A 181 10.79 -21.11 -18.08
CA GLY A 181 9.60 -21.63 -17.42
C GLY A 181 9.72 -21.90 -15.93
N PHE A 182 10.46 -21.07 -15.17
CA PHE A 182 10.75 -21.35 -13.75
C PHE A 182 9.61 -21.06 -12.76
N GLY A 183 8.63 -20.23 -13.15
CA GLY A 183 7.61 -19.70 -12.23
C GLY A 183 8.18 -18.67 -11.24
N ASP A 184 7.54 -18.53 -10.09
CA ASP A 184 7.97 -17.70 -8.95
C ASP A 184 8.78 -18.51 -7.92
N GLY A 185 9.60 -19.44 -8.40
CA GLY A 185 10.38 -20.34 -7.56
C GLY A 185 11.68 -19.73 -7.07
N ASP A 186 12.05 -20.00 -5.83
CA ASP A 186 13.37 -19.66 -5.30
C ASP A 186 14.47 -20.48 -5.99
N PHE A 187 15.69 -19.95 -6.02
CA PHE A 187 16.85 -20.58 -6.64
C PHE A 187 17.99 -20.74 -5.64
N ASN A 188 18.48 -21.96 -5.45
CA ASN A 188 19.70 -22.23 -4.69
C ASN A 188 20.72 -22.96 -5.59
N VAL A 189 21.88 -22.35 -5.81
CA VAL A 189 22.92 -22.85 -6.72
C VAL A 189 24.14 -23.27 -5.91
N SER A 190 24.29 -24.58 -5.72
CA SER A 190 25.39 -25.15 -4.92
C SER A 190 26.73 -25.14 -5.65
N SER A 191 27.80 -25.53 -4.96
CA SER A 191 29.19 -25.44 -5.43
C SER A 191 29.56 -26.15 -6.75
N ASN A 192 28.67 -26.96 -7.33
CA ASN A 192 28.86 -27.62 -8.64
C ASN A 192 27.69 -27.35 -9.61
N GLY A 193 26.77 -26.47 -9.24
CA GLY A 193 25.61 -26.09 -10.01
C GLY A 193 25.86 -24.84 -10.87
N MET A 194 25.10 -24.76 -11.96
CA MET A 194 25.01 -23.59 -12.82
C MET A 194 23.54 -23.26 -13.06
N LEU A 195 23.14 -22.02 -12.81
CA LEU A 195 21.84 -21.48 -13.20
C LEU A 195 22.01 -20.61 -14.46
N ASP A 196 21.09 -20.73 -15.39
CA ASP A 196 21.08 -20.08 -16.70
C ASP A 196 19.63 -19.70 -17.02
N PHE A 197 19.39 -18.48 -17.50
CA PHE A 197 18.04 -18.01 -17.83
C PHE A 197 17.95 -17.86 -19.35
N ASP A 198 17.20 -18.71 -20.05
CA ASP A 198 17.08 -18.63 -21.52
C ASP A 198 16.20 -17.43 -21.99
N GLY A 199 15.53 -16.75 -21.06
CA GLY A 199 14.73 -15.54 -21.29
C GLY A 199 14.75 -14.60 -20.09
N ASN A 200 14.31 -13.35 -20.28
CA ASN A 200 14.19 -12.38 -19.17
C ASN A 200 13.30 -12.96 -18.06
N HIS A 201 13.78 -12.88 -16.82
CA HIS A 201 13.06 -13.38 -15.65
C HIS A 201 12.63 -12.22 -14.75
N PHE A 202 11.36 -12.22 -14.35
CA PHE A 202 10.80 -11.25 -13.43
C PHE A 202 9.96 -12.01 -12.40
N SER A 203 10.46 -12.07 -11.17
CA SER A 203 9.66 -12.49 -10.03
C SER A 203 10.03 -11.61 -8.84
N THR A 204 9.04 -10.93 -8.28
CA THR A 204 9.22 -10.03 -7.13
C THR A 204 9.10 -10.75 -5.79
N SER A 205 8.92 -12.07 -5.79
CA SER A 205 8.98 -12.93 -4.59
C SER A 205 10.22 -13.81 -4.54
N SER A 206 10.74 -14.23 -5.71
CA SER A 206 11.85 -15.20 -5.79
C SER A 206 13.15 -14.70 -5.16
N VAL A 207 13.79 -15.58 -4.40
CA VAL A 207 15.12 -15.43 -3.81
C VAL A 207 16.15 -16.20 -4.63
N LEU A 208 17.32 -15.60 -4.89
CA LEU A 208 18.48 -16.30 -5.45
C LEU A 208 19.60 -16.41 -4.42
N VAL A 209 20.10 -17.63 -4.20
CA VAL A 209 21.35 -17.90 -3.47
C VAL A 209 22.32 -18.61 -4.40
N VAL A 210 23.51 -18.05 -4.58
CA VAL A 210 24.63 -18.71 -5.28
C VAL A 210 25.75 -18.99 -4.28
N GLU A 211 25.91 -20.25 -3.91
CA GLU A 211 26.93 -20.69 -2.96
C GLU A 211 28.36 -20.49 -3.48
N ASN A 212 29.35 -20.62 -2.60
CA ASN A 212 30.76 -20.55 -2.98
C ASN A 212 31.15 -21.72 -3.91
N GLY A 213 31.23 -21.44 -5.21
CA GLY A 213 31.57 -22.38 -6.28
C GLY A 213 30.44 -22.59 -7.28
N GLY A 214 29.21 -22.21 -6.93
CA GLY A 214 28.10 -22.16 -7.87
C GLY A 214 28.26 -21.00 -8.86
N THR A 215 27.62 -21.14 -10.02
CA THR A 215 27.73 -20.19 -11.13
C THR A 215 26.37 -19.75 -11.65
N LEU A 216 26.22 -18.47 -11.96
CA LEU A 216 25.10 -17.87 -12.67
C LEU A 216 25.58 -17.43 -14.06
N LEU A 217 25.01 -18.01 -15.11
CA LEU A 217 25.11 -17.47 -16.47
C LEU A 217 24.05 -16.35 -16.60
N LEU A 218 24.47 -15.11 -16.36
CA LEU A 218 23.63 -13.93 -16.42
C LEU A 218 23.68 -13.33 -17.82
N ASP A 219 22.88 -13.86 -18.75
CA ASP A 219 22.81 -13.35 -20.13
C ASP A 219 21.48 -12.68 -20.52
N GLN A 220 20.48 -12.76 -19.64
CA GLN A 220 19.21 -12.02 -19.71
C GLN A 220 19.08 -11.00 -18.57
N ASN A 221 18.03 -10.20 -18.60
CA ASN A 221 17.67 -9.35 -17.48
C ASN A 221 16.86 -10.15 -16.46
N VAL A 222 17.29 -10.11 -15.21
CA VAL A 222 16.72 -10.86 -14.08
C VAL A 222 16.32 -9.88 -12.98
N VAL A 223 15.08 -9.97 -12.51
CA VAL A 223 14.54 -9.16 -11.39
C VAL A 223 14.06 -10.11 -10.29
N LEU A 224 14.52 -9.90 -9.06
CA LEU A 224 14.32 -10.78 -7.89
C LEU A 224 14.08 -9.98 -6.60
N TYR A 225 13.44 -10.60 -5.61
CA TYR A 225 13.27 -10.02 -4.27
C TYR A 225 14.62 -9.86 -3.53
N SER A 226 15.45 -10.89 -3.58
CA SER A 226 16.80 -10.84 -3.01
C SER A 226 17.76 -11.74 -3.76
N ALA A 227 19.04 -11.36 -3.77
CA ALA A 227 20.11 -12.15 -4.32
C ALA A 227 21.29 -12.19 -3.34
N GLU A 228 21.74 -13.39 -2.97
CA GLU A 228 22.98 -13.61 -2.22
C GLU A 228 24.02 -14.26 -3.14
N LEU A 229 25.16 -13.59 -3.34
CA LEU A 229 26.25 -14.09 -4.17
C LEU A 229 27.45 -14.40 -3.27
N ARG A 230 27.71 -15.69 -3.06
CA ARG A 230 28.87 -16.25 -2.34
C ARG A 230 28.94 -15.85 -0.86
N GLY A 231 27.80 -15.86 -0.16
CA GLY A 231 27.72 -15.50 1.26
C GLY A 231 27.51 -14.01 1.53
N VAL A 232 27.19 -13.21 0.51
CA VAL A 232 27.02 -11.75 0.62
C VAL A 232 25.79 -11.30 -0.18
N ALA A 233 24.86 -10.65 0.52
CA ALA A 233 23.67 -10.07 -0.08
C ALA A 233 24.03 -8.93 -1.04
N LEU A 234 23.43 -8.97 -2.23
CA LEU A 234 23.52 -7.93 -3.24
C LEU A 234 22.56 -6.78 -2.85
N PRO A 235 23.01 -5.51 -2.81
CA PRO A 235 22.14 -4.39 -2.43
C PRO A 235 20.93 -4.20 -3.36
N LEU A 236 19.89 -3.51 -2.88
CA LEU A 236 18.77 -3.06 -3.71
C LEU A 236 19.25 -2.25 -4.93
N GLY A 237 18.53 -2.37 -6.04
CA GLY A 237 18.81 -1.70 -7.31
C GLY A 237 19.29 -2.64 -8.42
N THR A 238 19.55 -2.05 -9.59
CA THR A 238 20.00 -2.75 -10.81
C THR A 238 21.52 -2.83 -10.88
N HIS A 239 22.05 -4.04 -11.01
CA HIS A 239 23.48 -4.32 -11.13
C HIS A 239 23.80 -4.83 -12.53
N PHE A 240 24.71 -4.17 -13.24
CA PHE A 240 25.18 -4.63 -14.54
C PHE A 240 26.16 -5.79 -14.41
N CYS A 241 26.05 -6.75 -15.32
CA CYS A 241 26.92 -7.92 -15.37
C CYS A 241 28.41 -7.55 -15.51
N SER A 242 28.75 -6.44 -16.18
CA SER A 242 30.11 -5.88 -16.20
C SER A 242 30.67 -5.62 -14.81
N ASP A 243 29.85 -5.03 -13.93
CA ASP A 243 30.27 -4.58 -12.60
C ASP A 243 30.29 -5.77 -11.63
N LEU A 244 29.31 -6.67 -11.74
CA LEU A 244 29.28 -7.93 -10.98
C LEU A 244 30.54 -8.78 -11.26
N LYS A 245 30.93 -8.94 -12.54
CA LYS A 245 32.15 -9.65 -12.95
C LYS A 245 33.43 -8.97 -12.46
N ALA A 246 33.45 -7.64 -12.39
CA ALA A 246 34.58 -6.87 -11.86
C ALA A 246 34.65 -6.88 -10.32
N HIS A 247 33.55 -7.15 -9.63
CA HIS A 247 33.47 -7.09 -8.17
C HIS A 247 34.25 -8.25 -7.50
N PRO A 248 35.13 -7.97 -6.52
CA PRO A 248 36.02 -8.99 -5.93
C PRO A 248 35.28 -10.10 -5.18
N THR A 249 34.05 -9.84 -4.70
CA THR A 249 33.21 -10.86 -4.04
C THR A 249 32.36 -11.63 -5.04
N TYR A 250 31.71 -10.92 -5.98
CA TYR A 250 30.63 -11.48 -6.81
C TYR A 250 31.12 -12.07 -8.13
N GLY A 251 32.23 -11.59 -8.68
CA GLY A 251 32.64 -11.96 -10.05
C GLY A 251 32.95 -13.44 -10.24
N ALA A 252 33.29 -14.15 -9.16
CA ALA A 252 33.48 -15.61 -9.16
C ALA A 252 32.17 -16.41 -8.96
N ALA A 253 31.01 -15.76 -9.01
CA ALA A 253 29.68 -16.37 -9.13
C ALA A 253 29.07 -16.16 -10.52
N ILE A 254 29.63 -15.27 -11.35
CA ILE A 254 29.10 -14.96 -12.68
C ILE A 254 29.92 -15.69 -13.74
N ASP A 255 29.26 -16.40 -14.66
CA ASP A 255 29.96 -17.12 -15.72
C ASP A 255 30.68 -16.14 -16.69
N PRO A 256 31.93 -16.41 -17.10
CA PRO A 256 32.64 -15.58 -18.08
C PRO A 256 31.93 -15.40 -19.44
N ALA A 257 30.99 -16.28 -19.82
CA ALA A 257 30.17 -16.15 -21.01
C ALA A 257 29.05 -15.10 -20.88
N SER A 258 28.71 -14.68 -19.65
CA SER A 258 27.69 -13.66 -19.38
C SER A 258 28.03 -12.33 -20.08
N PRO A 259 27.17 -11.77 -20.95
CA PRO A 259 27.38 -10.48 -21.61
C PRO A 259 27.33 -9.31 -20.63
N ASP A 260 28.20 -8.31 -20.85
CA ASP A 260 28.32 -7.12 -19.99
C ASP A 260 27.01 -6.33 -19.81
N SER A 261 26.11 -6.40 -20.79
CA SER A 261 24.84 -5.65 -20.83
C SER A 261 23.68 -6.28 -20.08
N ALA A 262 23.79 -7.54 -19.65
CA ALA A 262 22.76 -8.19 -18.84
C ALA A 262 22.70 -7.58 -17.44
N THR A 263 21.55 -7.66 -16.78
CA THR A 263 21.32 -7.03 -15.48
C THR A 263 20.68 -7.98 -14.48
N LEU A 264 21.12 -7.88 -13.23
CA LEU A 264 20.48 -8.49 -12.07
C LEU A 264 19.96 -7.36 -11.18
N THR A 265 18.64 -7.25 -11.04
CA THR A 265 17.98 -6.23 -10.22
C THR A 265 17.43 -6.87 -8.96
N VAL A 266 17.80 -6.31 -7.81
CA VAL A 266 17.23 -6.66 -6.51
C VAL A 266 16.20 -5.59 -6.15
N THR A 267 14.96 -6.00 -5.89
CA THR A 267 13.82 -5.12 -5.61
C THR A 267 13.11 -5.52 -4.33
N LEU A 268 12.32 -4.61 -3.75
CA LEU A 268 11.36 -4.98 -2.70
C LEU A 268 10.27 -5.92 -3.25
N GLY A 269 9.58 -6.59 -2.32
CA GLY A 269 8.80 -7.81 -2.55
C GLY A 269 7.56 -7.70 -3.46
N SER A 270 6.85 -8.81 -3.62
CA SER A 270 5.80 -8.95 -4.63
C SER A 270 4.59 -8.03 -4.47
N ILE A 271 4.04 -7.66 -5.63
CA ILE A 271 3.21 -6.47 -5.87
C ILE A 271 1.85 -6.47 -5.15
N GLU A 272 1.39 -7.59 -4.58
CA GLU A 272 0.24 -7.56 -3.65
C GLU A 272 0.51 -6.73 -2.38
N SER A 273 1.78 -6.49 -2.01
CA SER A 273 2.13 -5.68 -0.83
C SER A 273 2.49 -4.22 -1.13
N LEU A 274 2.80 -3.85 -2.38
CA LEU A 274 3.13 -2.46 -2.74
C LEU A 274 1.89 -1.55 -2.92
N THR A 275 0.74 -1.96 -2.37
CA THR A 275 -0.20 -0.96 -1.84
C THR A 275 0.43 -0.15 -0.70
N LYS A 276 1.58 -0.55 -0.13
CA LYS A 276 2.21 0.17 0.98
C LYS A 276 3.73 0.10 0.96
N LEU A 277 4.37 1.21 1.29
CA LEU A 277 5.80 1.36 1.58
C LEU A 277 5.93 1.93 2.99
N GLU A 278 6.42 1.13 3.93
CA GLU A 278 6.67 1.58 5.31
C GLU A 278 7.87 2.53 5.32
N ALA A 279 7.81 3.60 6.11
CA ALA A 279 8.78 4.68 6.02
C ALA A 279 10.17 4.25 6.49
N GLU A 280 10.27 3.31 7.43
CA GLU A 280 11.53 2.76 7.93
C GLU A 280 12.24 1.83 6.92
N GLU A 281 11.56 1.37 5.87
CA GLU A 281 12.15 0.61 4.77
C GLU A 281 12.68 1.52 3.64
N MET A 282 12.40 2.83 3.70
CA MET A 282 12.88 3.83 2.74
C MET A 282 14.36 4.20 2.98
N THR A 283 14.98 4.83 1.99
CA THR A 283 16.31 5.43 2.16
C THR A 283 16.19 6.71 2.98
N LEU A 284 16.70 6.69 4.22
CA LEU A 284 16.56 7.78 5.18
C LEU A 284 17.76 8.74 5.21
N THR A 285 17.46 10.05 5.16
CA THR A 285 18.40 11.14 5.41
C THR A 285 17.85 12.05 6.51
N GLY A 286 18.55 12.19 7.64
CA GLY A 286 18.11 13.02 8.78
C GLY A 286 17.05 12.37 9.69
N TYR A 287 16.25 11.47 9.13
CA TYR A 287 15.38 10.55 9.86
C TYR A 287 16.13 9.41 10.53
N ALA A 288 15.55 8.86 11.60
CA ALA A 288 15.88 7.57 12.18
C ALA A 288 14.60 6.78 12.46
N ALA A 289 14.66 5.46 12.29
CA ALA A 289 13.56 4.56 12.65
C ALA A 289 13.51 4.33 14.17
N GLU A 290 12.31 4.31 14.74
CA GLU A 290 12.04 3.98 16.14
C GLU A 290 10.81 3.07 16.28
N ALA A 291 10.79 2.28 17.34
CA ALA A 291 9.69 1.34 17.60
C ALA A 291 8.49 2.07 18.21
N ASN A 292 7.33 1.98 17.57
CA ASN A 292 6.08 2.57 18.01
C ASN A 292 4.92 1.59 17.78
N VAL A 293 4.19 1.24 18.84
CA VAL A 293 3.12 0.22 18.77
C VAL A 293 1.83 0.70 18.08
N ASP A 294 1.68 2.00 17.90
CA ASP A 294 0.52 2.61 17.24
C ASP A 294 0.78 2.91 15.75
N ALA A 295 2.03 2.79 15.30
CA ALA A 295 2.43 2.84 13.90
C ALA A 295 2.28 1.47 13.21
N SER A 296 2.28 1.46 11.89
CA SER A 296 2.32 0.21 11.12
C SER A 296 3.66 -0.50 11.28
N GLY A 297 3.69 -1.81 11.09
CA GLY A 297 4.88 -2.63 11.32
C GLY A 297 5.40 -2.65 12.78
N GLY A 298 4.85 -1.81 13.67
CA GLY A 298 5.39 -1.51 14.99
C GLY A 298 6.54 -0.48 14.99
N GLN A 299 6.72 0.29 13.90
CA GLN A 299 7.80 1.27 13.76
C GLN A 299 7.35 2.52 13.00
N LEU A 300 8.07 3.62 13.19
CA LEU A 300 7.93 4.85 12.41
C LEU A 300 9.32 5.47 12.19
N VAL A 301 9.41 6.53 11.38
CA VAL A 301 10.62 7.35 11.29
C VAL A 301 10.41 8.76 11.84
N ARG A 302 11.32 9.20 12.72
CA ARG A 302 11.31 10.54 13.36
C ARG A 302 12.58 11.32 13.00
N LEU A 303 12.49 12.64 12.83
CA LEU A 303 13.66 13.48 12.59
C LEU A 303 14.59 13.51 13.80
N THR A 304 15.90 13.40 13.54
CA THR A 304 16.96 13.57 14.55
C THR A 304 17.55 14.99 14.57
N GLY A 305 17.06 15.86 13.68
CA GLY A 305 17.47 17.25 13.50
C GLY A 305 16.31 18.11 13.01
N SER A 306 16.59 19.23 12.35
CA SER A 306 15.54 20.16 11.90
C SER A 306 14.84 19.76 10.60
N GLU A 307 15.46 18.94 9.75
CA GLU A 307 14.94 18.56 8.43
C GLU A 307 15.50 17.20 7.97
N GLY A 308 14.79 16.53 7.06
CA GLY A 308 15.20 15.24 6.50
C GLY A 308 14.27 14.73 5.39
N SER A 309 14.69 13.65 4.71
CA SER A 309 13.93 12.97 3.66
C SER A 309 13.89 11.45 3.85
N ALA A 310 12.77 10.84 3.46
CA ALA A 310 12.62 9.40 3.29
C ALA A 310 12.33 9.12 1.80
N GLU A 311 13.16 8.31 1.13
CA GLU A 311 13.13 8.12 -0.32
C GLU A 311 12.92 6.66 -0.74
N GLY A 312 12.03 6.42 -1.70
CA GLY A 312 11.69 5.10 -2.22
C GLY A 312 11.69 5.05 -3.74
N LEU A 313 11.95 3.87 -4.30
CA LEU A 313 11.88 3.61 -5.74
C LEU A 313 10.69 2.67 -6.02
N LEU A 314 9.73 3.15 -6.81
CA LEU A 314 8.47 2.48 -7.10
C LEU A 314 8.64 1.47 -8.25
N ILE A 315 9.08 0.25 -7.95
CA ILE A 315 9.26 -0.82 -8.94
C ILE A 315 8.05 -1.75 -8.95
N GLY A 316 7.58 -2.11 -10.14
CA GLY A 316 6.49 -3.09 -10.32
C GLY A 316 5.07 -2.50 -10.33
N PHE A 317 4.91 -1.17 -10.22
CA PHE A 317 3.62 -0.50 -10.40
C PHE A 317 3.18 -0.57 -11.87
N GLU A 318 1.90 -0.88 -12.11
CA GLU A 318 1.29 -0.67 -13.43
C GLU A 318 1.14 0.82 -13.72
N ASP A 319 1.40 1.24 -14.96
CA ASP A 319 1.21 2.60 -15.46
C ASP A 319 -0.24 3.06 -15.26
N GLY A 320 -0.48 3.96 -14.31
CA GLY A 320 -1.86 4.28 -13.89
C GLY A 320 -1.97 5.47 -12.94
N TYR A 321 -3.21 5.84 -12.62
CA TYR A 321 -3.49 6.86 -11.60
C TYR A 321 -3.71 6.19 -10.24
N TYR A 322 -3.08 6.73 -9.20
CA TYR A 322 -3.18 6.25 -7.83
C TYR A 322 -3.50 7.41 -6.88
N ASP A 323 -4.27 7.12 -5.83
CA ASP A 323 -4.37 7.97 -4.65
C ASP A 323 -3.24 7.56 -3.68
N LEU A 324 -2.31 8.48 -3.44
CA LEU A 324 -1.22 8.31 -2.47
C LEU A 324 -1.72 8.73 -1.10
N LYS A 325 -1.28 8.03 -0.06
CA LYS A 325 -1.78 8.14 1.31
C LYS A 325 -0.62 8.09 2.28
N VAL A 326 -0.15 9.25 2.71
CA VAL A 326 0.98 9.34 3.66
C VAL A 326 0.45 9.23 5.09
N GLY A 327 0.84 8.17 5.80
CA GLY A 327 0.63 8.04 7.24
C GLY A 327 1.69 8.85 7.99
N TYR A 328 1.27 9.69 8.92
CA TYR A 328 2.13 10.55 9.74
C TYR A 328 1.49 10.78 11.12
N PHE A 329 2.24 11.35 12.05
CA PHE A 329 1.73 11.81 13.35
C PHE A 329 1.77 13.33 13.41
N ASP A 330 0.74 13.93 14.01
CA ASP A 330 0.49 15.37 14.08
C ASP A 330 0.51 15.77 15.58
N GLU A 331 1.71 16.05 16.09
CA GLU A 331 2.04 16.14 17.52
C GLU A 331 1.76 17.55 18.07
N THR A 332 1.22 17.65 19.29
CA THR A 332 0.70 18.95 19.80
C THR A 332 1.73 19.93 20.34
N ASP A 333 3.02 19.56 20.39
CA ASP A 333 4.12 20.39 20.89
C ASP A 333 4.96 21.06 19.79
N GLY A 334 4.48 21.00 18.54
CA GLY A 334 5.11 21.58 17.37
C GLY A 334 4.11 21.97 16.28
N ARG A 335 4.65 22.24 15.08
CA ARG A 335 3.92 22.36 13.81
C ARG A 335 4.80 21.92 12.64
N ALA A 336 5.07 20.63 12.57
CA ALA A 336 5.94 20.02 11.58
C ALA A 336 5.42 20.24 10.15
N ALA A 337 6.36 20.41 9.23
CA ALA A 337 6.10 20.70 7.83
C ALA A 337 6.46 19.48 6.97
N PHE A 338 5.49 18.98 6.20
CA PHE A 338 5.67 17.85 5.30
C PHE A 338 5.55 18.26 3.83
N LYS A 339 6.31 17.59 2.95
CA LYS A 339 6.26 17.71 1.50
C LYS A 339 6.47 16.36 0.85
N VAL A 340 5.72 16.09 -0.22
CA VAL A 340 5.85 14.85 -1.00
C VAL A 340 6.28 15.21 -2.42
N TYR A 341 7.29 14.52 -2.93
CA TYR A 341 7.82 14.69 -4.28
C TYR A 341 7.79 13.37 -5.05
N LEU A 342 7.50 13.45 -6.35
CA LEU A 342 7.66 12.35 -7.30
C LEU A 342 8.61 12.81 -8.40
N ASN A 343 9.73 12.11 -8.61
CA ASN A 343 10.75 12.49 -9.58
C ASN A 343 11.18 13.98 -9.47
N ASP A 344 11.46 14.43 -8.23
CA ASP A 344 11.77 15.82 -7.84
C ASP A 344 10.63 16.85 -8.04
N GLN A 345 9.44 16.44 -8.50
CA GLN A 345 8.26 17.30 -8.65
C GLN A 345 7.40 17.28 -7.38
N LEU A 346 7.18 18.44 -6.75
CA LEU A 346 6.33 18.58 -5.55
C LEU A 346 4.87 18.20 -5.86
N LEU A 347 4.37 17.17 -5.19
CA LEU A 347 3.00 16.68 -5.31
C LEU A 347 2.03 17.33 -4.31
N ASP A 348 2.43 17.46 -3.04
CA ASP A 348 1.62 18.12 -2.00
C ASP A 348 2.50 18.63 -0.85
N SER A 349 1.94 19.54 -0.05
CA SER A 349 2.57 20.12 1.14
C SER A 349 1.53 20.40 2.23
N TRP A 350 1.90 20.19 3.49
CA TRP A 350 1.05 20.51 4.65
C TRP A 350 1.87 20.82 5.90
N LEU A 351 1.20 21.44 6.88
CA LEU A 351 1.64 21.37 8.26
C LEU A 351 0.83 20.25 8.93
N ALA A 352 1.49 19.50 9.81
CA ALA A 352 0.84 19.07 11.04
C ALA A 352 0.60 20.35 11.86
N ASP A 353 -0.65 20.79 11.93
CA ASP A 353 -1.05 21.94 12.74
C ASP A 353 -2.37 21.69 13.50
N ARG A 354 -2.72 20.41 13.70
CA ARG A 354 -3.95 19.97 14.38
C ARG A 354 -3.66 19.63 15.83
N ARG A 355 -4.58 19.98 16.72
CA ARG A 355 -4.37 19.76 18.15
C ARG A 355 -5.02 18.46 18.59
N LEU A 356 -4.32 17.34 18.38
CA LEU A 356 -4.92 15.99 18.38
C LEU A 356 -4.75 15.15 19.65
N GLY A 357 -4.32 15.74 20.77
CA GLY A 357 -4.43 15.10 22.09
C GLY A 357 -3.14 14.59 22.74
N SER A 358 -2.01 14.63 22.04
CA SER A 358 -0.72 14.08 22.49
C SER A 358 0.47 14.88 21.94
N SER A 359 1.49 15.13 22.76
CA SER A 359 2.81 15.64 22.31
C SER A 359 3.76 14.55 21.78
N ASP A 360 3.44 13.27 22.00
CA ASP A 360 4.19 12.13 21.46
C ASP A 360 3.43 11.50 20.27
N PRO A 361 4.10 10.71 19.39
CA PRO A 361 3.44 9.96 18.32
C PRO A 361 2.66 8.79 18.94
N ALA A 362 1.33 8.90 18.92
CA ALA A 362 0.43 7.96 19.57
C ALA A 362 -0.81 7.71 18.73
N SER A 363 -1.53 6.64 19.01
CA SER A 363 -2.75 6.25 18.29
C SER A 363 -3.79 7.36 18.18
N ILE A 364 -3.78 8.36 19.07
CA ILE A 364 -4.71 9.49 19.02
C ILE A 364 -4.40 10.49 17.88
N ASN A 365 -3.12 10.74 17.58
CA ASN A 365 -2.67 11.72 16.58
C ASN A 365 -2.10 11.12 15.28
N VAL A 366 -2.29 9.82 15.04
CA VAL A 366 -2.12 9.20 13.71
C VAL A 366 -3.05 9.86 12.69
N MET A 367 -2.46 10.40 11.63
CA MET A 367 -3.14 11.09 10.53
C MET A 367 -2.74 10.50 9.17
N GLU A 368 -3.65 10.56 8.19
CA GLU A 368 -3.37 10.14 6.81
C GLU A 368 -3.62 11.29 5.83
N ARG A 369 -2.58 11.71 5.11
CA ARG A 369 -2.68 12.72 4.05
C ARG A 369 -2.92 12.03 2.72
N THR A 370 -4.11 12.21 2.16
CA THR A 370 -4.44 11.70 0.82
C THR A 370 -4.10 12.73 -0.28
N ILE A 371 -3.27 12.30 -1.22
CA ILE A 371 -2.79 13.00 -2.42
C ILE A 371 -3.42 12.28 -3.62
N ARG A 372 -4.51 12.81 -4.16
CA ARG A 372 -5.32 12.12 -5.18
C ARG A 372 -4.70 12.09 -6.57
N ARG A 373 -5.07 11.08 -7.36
CA ARG A 373 -4.87 11.00 -8.82
C ARG A 373 -3.45 11.36 -9.30
N VAL A 374 -2.44 10.83 -8.63
CA VAL A 374 -1.05 10.90 -9.07
C VAL A 374 -0.84 9.83 -10.14
N TYR A 375 -0.31 10.20 -11.31
CA TYR A 375 0.11 9.21 -12.29
C TYR A 375 1.44 8.59 -11.83
N LEU A 376 1.51 7.26 -11.76
CA LEU A 376 2.71 6.50 -11.41
C LEU A 376 3.09 5.55 -12.55
N SER A 377 4.39 5.37 -12.71
CA SER A 377 5.02 4.36 -13.56
C SER A 377 6.07 3.58 -12.78
N SER A 378 6.28 2.30 -13.15
CA SER A 378 7.38 1.52 -12.58
C SER A 378 8.74 2.15 -12.91
N GLY A 379 9.46 2.57 -11.86
CA GLY A 379 10.74 3.27 -11.94
C GLY A 379 10.72 4.67 -11.32
N ASP A 380 9.55 5.19 -10.92
CA ASP A 380 9.43 6.51 -10.30
C ASP A 380 10.08 6.55 -8.90
N ARG A 381 10.70 7.69 -8.54
CA ARG A 381 11.22 7.95 -7.18
C ARG A 381 10.21 8.79 -6.39
N ILE A 382 9.73 8.26 -5.28
CA ILE A 382 8.92 8.96 -4.27
C ILE A 382 9.84 9.48 -3.15
N GLU A 383 9.60 10.70 -2.68
CA GLU A 383 10.31 11.29 -1.55
C GLU A 383 9.29 11.96 -0.61
N VAL A 384 9.38 11.67 0.69
CA VAL A 384 8.68 12.42 1.74
C VAL A 384 9.72 13.21 2.53
N PHE A 385 9.70 14.52 2.36
CA PHE A 385 10.52 15.47 3.12
C PHE A 385 9.73 15.94 4.35
N GLY A 386 10.40 16.04 5.49
CA GLY A 386 9.84 16.66 6.69
C GLY A 386 10.78 17.70 7.31
N GLN A 387 10.18 18.61 8.06
CA GLN A 387 10.85 19.64 8.83
C GLN A 387 10.19 19.75 10.21
N ALA A 388 10.99 19.62 11.26
CA ALA A 388 10.54 19.74 12.65
C ALA A 388 10.29 21.21 13.05
N ASP A 389 9.34 21.41 13.96
CA ASP A 389 9.11 22.68 14.70
C ASP A 389 8.73 22.34 16.13
N GLY A 390 9.19 23.11 17.13
CA GLY A 390 8.95 22.78 18.53
C GLY A 390 9.60 21.46 18.97
N GLY A 391 8.83 20.56 19.58
CA GLY A 391 9.24 19.18 19.90
C GLY A 391 8.80 18.13 18.87
N GLU A 392 7.88 18.49 17.98
CA GLU A 392 7.32 17.59 16.97
C GLU A 392 8.37 17.16 15.95
N GLY A 393 8.54 15.85 15.81
CA GLY A 393 9.64 15.25 15.06
C GLY A 393 9.37 15.03 13.58
N ALA A 394 8.27 15.57 13.04
CA ALA A 394 7.77 15.27 11.69
C ALA A 394 7.66 13.76 11.44
N SER A 395 7.05 13.03 12.37
CA SER A 395 7.06 11.56 12.40
C SER A 395 6.23 10.96 11.24
N ILE A 396 6.85 10.09 10.42
CA ILE A 396 6.20 9.41 9.26
C ILE A 396 6.06 7.91 9.55
N ASP A 397 4.89 7.36 9.26
CA ASP A 397 4.58 5.93 9.35
C ASP A 397 4.78 5.26 7.97
N TYR A 398 4.11 5.75 6.91
CA TYR A 398 4.12 5.08 5.60
C TYR A 398 3.72 5.95 4.41
N VAL A 399 3.95 5.44 3.20
CA VAL A 399 3.25 5.86 1.97
C VAL A 399 2.44 4.69 1.40
N ARG A 400 1.12 4.85 1.33
CA ARG A 400 0.16 3.87 0.81
C ARG A 400 -0.33 4.30 -0.56
N PHE A 401 -0.42 3.36 -1.49
CA PHE A 401 -0.84 3.54 -2.87
C PHE A 401 -2.13 2.77 -3.09
N VAL A 402 -3.16 3.45 -3.58
CA VAL A 402 -4.46 2.84 -3.92
C VAL A 402 -4.75 3.20 -5.36
N GLU A 403 -5.04 2.21 -6.23
CA GLU A 403 -5.48 2.50 -7.59
C GLU A 403 -6.66 3.47 -7.56
N ALA A 404 -6.51 4.62 -8.21
CA ALA A 404 -7.61 5.55 -8.38
C ALA A 404 -8.59 4.96 -9.40
N PRO A 405 -9.91 5.11 -9.20
CA PRO A 405 -10.89 4.65 -10.19
C PRO A 405 -10.54 5.12 -11.60
N ALA A 406 -10.67 4.21 -12.57
CA ALA A 406 -10.42 4.48 -13.98
C ALA A 406 -11.09 5.80 -14.38
N ALA A 407 -10.33 6.69 -15.00
CA ALA A 407 -10.71 8.09 -15.15
C ALA A 407 -12.11 8.25 -15.75
N VAL A 408 -13.00 8.91 -15.02
CA VAL A 408 -14.13 9.61 -15.65
C VAL A 408 -13.48 10.61 -16.62
N ALA A 409 -13.86 10.53 -17.89
CA ALA A 409 -13.01 10.92 -19.02
C ALA A 409 -12.32 12.29 -18.87
N ASP A 410 -10.99 12.28 -19.01
CA ASP A 410 -10.06 13.40 -19.22
C ASP A 410 -10.48 14.77 -18.68
N ASN A 411 -10.07 15.06 -17.44
CA ASN A 411 -10.06 16.42 -16.90
C ASN A 411 -9.08 17.30 -17.71
N TYR A 412 -9.58 18.04 -18.70
CA TYR A 412 -8.77 18.99 -19.48
C TYR A 412 -9.22 20.44 -19.32
N MET A 413 -8.27 21.36 -19.25
CA MET A 413 -8.49 22.80 -19.37
C MET A 413 -8.12 23.25 -20.78
N ILE A 414 -9.12 23.58 -21.61
CA ILE A 414 -8.88 24.15 -22.95
C ILE A 414 -9.07 25.67 -22.89
N TRP A 415 -7.94 26.37 -22.93
CA TRP A 415 -7.86 27.80 -23.15
C TRP A 415 -8.22 28.14 -24.60
N ALA A 416 -9.05 29.16 -24.81
CA ALA A 416 -9.10 29.83 -26.11
C ALA A 416 -7.83 30.69 -26.28
N SER A 417 -7.64 31.33 -27.44
CA SER A 417 -6.61 32.37 -27.59
C SER A 417 -6.82 33.54 -26.60
N ASP A 418 -8.04 33.66 -26.07
CA ASP A 418 -8.54 34.11 -24.77
C ASP A 418 -7.59 34.08 -23.59
N GLY A 419 -7.02 32.91 -23.33
CA GLY A 419 -6.73 32.57 -21.94
C GLY A 419 -7.95 32.70 -21.00
N SER A 420 -9.18 32.97 -21.46
CA SER A 420 -10.37 32.64 -20.70
C SER A 420 -10.74 31.19 -20.97
N ILE A 421 -11.46 30.60 -20.02
CA ILE A 421 -11.68 29.16 -19.95
C ILE A 421 -12.91 28.84 -20.81
N THR A 422 -12.66 28.31 -22.02
CA THR A 422 -13.69 27.94 -23.02
C THR A 422 -14.64 26.83 -22.58
N ASN A 423 -14.27 26.09 -21.53
CA ASN A 423 -15.06 25.01 -20.97
C ASN A 423 -14.49 24.60 -19.61
N LEU A 424 -15.36 24.36 -18.64
CA LEU A 424 -15.04 23.65 -17.39
C LEU A 424 -15.97 22.43 -17.32
N VAL A 425 -15.49 21.28 -17.79
CA VAL A 425 -16.26 20.05 -17.79
C VAL A 425 -16.06 19.32 -16.47
N LEU A 426 -17.08 19.36 -15.62
CA LEU A 426 -17.21 18.48 -14.45
C LEU A 426 -18.39 17.55 -14.70
N ASN A 427 -18.15 16.24 -14.72
CA ASN A 427 -19.16 15.19 -14.88
C ASN A 427 -20.20 15.42 -16.02
N GLY A 428 -19.72 15.87 -17.18
CA GLY A 428 -20.48 15.80 -18.44
C GLY A 428 -21.63 16.81 -18.61
N ILE A 429 -21.58 17.97 -17.95
CA ILE A 429 -22.52 19.06 -18.19
C ILE A 429 -21.87 20.17 -19.05
N GLU A 430 -22.57 20.56 -20.11
CA GLU A 430 -22.11 21.45 -21.18
C GLU A 430 -22.32 22.95 -20.84
N HIS A 431 -21.44 23.82 -21.36
CA HIS A 431 -21.51 25.30 -21.47
C HIS A 431 -20.64 26.14 -20.51
N LEU A 432 -19.68 26.91 -21.06
CA LEU A 432 -19.61 28.40 -21.03
C LEU A 432 -18.39 28.94 -21.84
N ASP A 433 -18.54 30.09 -22.50
CA ASP A 433 -17.85 30.56 -23.73
C ASP A 433 -16.47 31.30 -23.56
N ALA A 434 -15.64 31.40 -24.62
CA ALA A 434 -14.34 32.11 -24.65
C ALA A 434 -13.87 32.64 -26.05
N SER A 435 -13.01 33.67 -26.10
CA SER A 435 -12.58 34.41 -27.32
C SER A 435 -11.06 34.64 -27.52
N GLU A 436 -10.52 35.86 -27.83
CA GLU A 436 -9.06 36.12 -28.12
C GLU A 436 -8.34 37.37 -27.43
N GLU A 437 -7.62 37.26 -26.27
CA GLU A 437 -6.79 38.35 -25.62
C GLU A 437 -5.75 38.02 -24.47
N SER A 438 -5.94 37.09 -23.50
CA SER A 438 -5.44 37.21 -22.08
C SER A 438 -4.60 36.04 -21.44
N GLY A 439 -4.48 36.01 -20.07
CA GLY A 439 -3.73 35.06 -19.21
C GLY A 439 -3.99 35.33 -17.69
N ALA A 440 -3.49 34.51 -16.75
CA ALA A 440 -3.69 34.75 -15.30
C ALA A 440 -2.96 36.03 -14.83
N ILE A 441 -3.58 36.88 -14.01
CA ILE A 441 -2.99 38.19 -13.64
C ILE A 441 -2.44 38.16 -12.22
N GLN A 442 -1.12 38.19 -12.07
CA GLN A 442 -0.49 38.42 -10.78
C GLN A 442 -0.56 39.92 -10.42
N ARG A 443 -1.04 40.25 -9.21
CA ARG A 443 -0.97 41.61 -8.65
C ARG A 443 -0.02 41.63 -7.46
N HIS A 444 1.14 42.27 -7.64
CA HIS A 444 2.13 42.44 -6.59
C HIS A 444 1.84 43.73 -5.81
N PHE A 445 1.61 43.59 -4.49
CA PHE A 445 1.54 44.71 -3.55
C PHE A 445 2.86 44.78 -2.77
N ASN A 446 3.41 45.99 -2.61
CA ASN A 446 4.69 46.25 -1.93
C ASN A 446 4.53 47.11 -0.66
N GLY A 447 3.33 47.12 -0.07
CA GLY A 447 2.96 48.00 1.02
C GLY A 447 2.53 49.42 0.62
N TRP A 448 2.74 49.86 -0.63
CA TRP A 448 2.44 51.23 -1.08
C TRP A 448 1.73 51.32 -2.43
N THR A 449 2.03 50.42 -3.36
CA THR A 449 1.42 50.36 -4.70
C THR A 449 1.12 48.92 -5.12
N VAL A 450 0.03 48.74 -5.88
CA VAL A 450 -0.30 47.48 -6.55
C VAL A 450 0.17 47.57 -8.00
N SER A 451 0.99 46.62 -8.44
CA SER A 451 1.36 46.45 -9.85
C SER A 451 0.83 45.12 -10.39
N SER A 452 -0.03 45.17 -11.41
CA SER A 452 -0.53 44.00 -12.13
C SER A 452 0.43 43.57 -13.23
N SER A 453 0.58 42.27 -13.47
CA SER A 453 1.32 41.74 -14.61
C SER A 453 0.82 40.34 -14.99
N THR A 454 0.80 40.03 -16.29
CA THR A 454 0.27 38.77 -16.82
C THR A 454 1.27 37.62 -16.61
N MET A 455 0.78 36.51 -16.07
CA MET A 455 1.43 35.21 -15.96
C MET A 455 1.03 34.34 -17.15
N VAL A 456 1.93 33.46 -17.58
CA VAL A 456 1.61 32.42 -18.56
C VAL A 456 1.64 31.05 -17.89
N MET A 457 0.77 30.15 -18.36
CA MET A 457 0.84 28.74 -18.01
C MET A 457 2.11 28.15 -18.63
N LYS A 458 2.93 27.51 -17.80
CA LYS A 458 4.20 26.91 -18.22
C LYS A 458 4.05 25.43 -18.55
N ASP A 459 3.34 24.70 -17.67
CA ASP A 459 3.10 23.27 -17.79
C ASP A 459 1.82 22.90 -17.00
N ILE A 460 1.14 21.82 -17.40
CA ILE A 460 0.08 21.15 -16.65
C ILE A 460 0.33 19.65 -16.75
N ARG A 461 0.47 18.99 -15.60
CA ARG A 461 0.60 17.52 -15.46
C ARG A 461 -0.02 17.08 -14.16
N ASP A 462 -0.67 15.93 -14.14
CA ASP A 462 -1.03 15.19 -12.91
C ASP A 462 -1.73 16.06 -11.84
N SER A 463 -2.62 16.94 -12.31
CA SER A 463 -3.39 17.91 -11.52
C SER A 463 -2.59 19.05 -10.87
N ILE A 464 -1.35 19.29 -11.31
CA ILE A 464 -0.50 20.43 -10.94
C ILE A 464 -0.47 21.47 -12.07
N VAL A 465 -0.53 22.75 -11.69
CA VAL A 465 -0.44 23.91 -12.60
C VAL A 465 0.75 24.78 -12.22
N ASP A 466 1.74 24.92 -13.13
CA ASP A 466 2.88 25.84 -12.98
C ASP A 466 2.63 27.14 -13.76
N LEU A 467 2.57 28.27 -13.04
CA LEU A 467 2.44 29.61 -13.61
C LEU A 467 3.76 30.39 -13.49
N GLU A 468 4.31 30.87 -14.60
CA GLU A 468 5.58 31.62 -14.65
C GLU A 468 5.46 32.98 -15.37
N TYR A 469 6.36 33.91 -15.02
CA TYR A 469 6.38 35.26 -15.58
C TYR A 469 7.10 35.35 -16.95
N PRO A 470 6.46 35.88 -18.02
CA PRO A 470 6.88 35.67 -19.41
C PRO A 470 7.97 36.62 -19.97
N PHE A 471 9.04 36.96 -19.24
CA PHE A 471 10.16 37.77 -19.79
C PHE A 471 11.56 37.37 -19.31
N THR A 472 12.59 37.68 -20.12
CA THR A 472 13.88 36.95 -20.14
C THR A 472 14.95 37.32 -19.09
N THR A 473 15.67 36.27 -18.66
CA THR A 473 17.08 36.17 -18.21
C THR A 473 17.66 37.05 -17.09
N TRP A 474 17.00 38.08 -16.54
CA TRP A 474 17.61 38.90 -15.47
C TRP A 474 16.69 39.39 -14.33
N LYS A 475 15.45 38.90 -14.25
CA LYS A 475 14.58 39.13 -13.08
C LYS A 475 14.31 37.80 -12.37
N LYS A 476 14.21 37.81 -11.04
CA LYS A 476 13.71 36.66 -10.29
C LYS A 476 12.30 36.36 -10.79
N HIS A 477 12.12 35.23 -11.44
CA HIS A 477 10.81 34.76 -11.89
C HIS A 477 9.98 34.44 -10.64
N ILE A 478 8.82 35.08 -10.49
CA ILE A 478 7.84 34.59 -9.53
C ILE A 478 7.16 33.38 -10.18
N ARG A 479 7.06 32.30 -9.42
CA ARG A 479 6.37 31.07 -9.79
C ARG A 479 5.36 30.74 -8.71
N CYS A 480 4.18 30.27 -9.10
CA CYS A 480 3.20 29.72 -8.18
C CYS A 480 2.88 28.30 -8.66
N ILE A 481 2.95 27.33 -7.75
CA ILE A 481 2.61 25.93 -8.01
C ILE A 481 1.28 25.66 -7.31
N PHE A 482 0.27 25.30 -8.07
CA PHE A 482 -1.06 24.93 -7.55
C PHE A 482 -1.34 23.45 -7.77
N ARG A 483 -2.06 22.85 -6.83
CA ARG A 483 -2.66 21.52 -6.92
C ARG A 483 -4.17 21.64 -7.06
N MET A 484 -4.77 20.79 -7.88
CA MET A 484 -6.21 20.66 -8.05
C MET A 484 -6.65 19.23 -7.73
N ASP A 485 -7.35 19.03 -6.62
CA ASP A 485 -7.94 17.73 -6.27
C ASP A 485 -9.41 17.71 -6.69
N ALA A 486 -9.79 16.75 -7.54
CA ALA A 486 -11.19 16.54 -7.94
C ALA A 486 -11.87 15.53 -7.00
N HIS A 487 -13.05 15.90 -6.50
CA HIS A 487 -13.91 15.12 -5.62
C HIS A 487 -15.26 14.83 -6.33
N GLU A 488 -16.21 14.15 -5.69
CA GLU A 488 -17.48 13.79 -6.34
C GLU A 488 -18.34 15.04 -6.61
N HIS A 489 -18.37 15.98 -5.67
CA HIS A 489 -19.24 17.17 -5.71
C HIS A 489 -18.48 18.50 -5.79
N HIS A 490 -17.15 18.50 -5.67
CA HIS A 490 -16.33 19.72 -5.70
C HIS A 490 -14.93 19.52 -6.31
N VAL A 491 -14.25 20.62 -6.62
CA VAL A 491 -12.81 20.65 -6.93
C VAL A 491 -12.13 21.53 -5.90
N ALA A 492 -11.08 21.04 -5.26
CA ALA A 492 -10.29 21.79 -4.30
C ALA A 492 -8.99 22.30 -4.92
N LEU A 493 -8.78 23.61 -4.89
CA LEU A 493 -7.56 24.28 -5.35
C LEU A 493 -6.67 24.61 -4.14
N ARG A 494 -5.42 24.13 -4.12
CA ARG A 494 -4.41 24.43 -3.09
C ARG A 494 -3.20 25.11 -3.70
N LEU A 495 -2.66 26.13 -3.03
CA LEU A 495 -1.32 26.67 -3.34
C LEU A 495 -0.28 25.81 -2.61
N LEU A 496 0.68 25.22 -3.33
CA LEU A 496 1.70 24.31 -2.77
C LEU A 496 3.05 24.99 -2.47
N ASP A 497 3.53 25.82 -3.40
CA ASP A 497 4.81 26.52 -3.28
C ASP A 497 4.84 27.81 -4.12
N VAL A 498 5.73 28.72 -3.72
CA VAL A 498 5.98 30.00 -4.39
C VAL A 498 7.48 30.27 -4.53
N ALA A 499 7.95 30.39 -5.78
CA ALA A 499 9.33 30.80 -6.06
C ALA A 499 9.42 32.30 -6.36
N GLY A 500 10.61 32.89 -6.20
CA GLY A 500 10.89 34.28 -6.58
C GLY A 500 10.37 35.36 -5.62
N ILE A 501 9.41 35.04 -4.76
CA ILE A 501 8.99 35.87 -3.62
C ILE A 501 9.99 35.67 -2.46
N PRO A 502 10.44 36.71 -1.75
CA PRO A 502 11.18 36.54 -0.50
C PRO A 502 10.30 35.81 0.53
N LYS A 503 10.78 34.70 1.08
CA LYS A 503 9.98 33.83 1.98
C LYS A 503 9.58 34.51 3.31
N ASP A 504 10.29 35.58 3.68
CA ASP A 504 10.18 36.23 4.99
C ASP A 504 9.59 37.67 4.93
N ASP A 505 8.82 38.01 3.88
CA ASP A 505 8.23 39.35 3.69
C ASP A 505 6.70 39.35 3.91
N PRO A 506 6.21 39.59 5.14
CA PRO A 506 4.77 39.57 5.47
C PRO A 506 3.96 40.72 4.87
N SER A 507 4.59 41.62 4.10
CA SER A 507 3.87 42.63 3.31
C SER A 507 3.31 42.10 1.99
N ARG A 508 3.57 40.82 1.66
CA ARG A 508 3.23 40.20 0.38
C ARG A 508 2.17 39.11 0.53
N SER A 509 1.21 39.16 -0.37
CA SER A 509 0.12 38.20 -0.51
C SER A 509 -0.01 37.81 -1.98
N ILE A 510 -0.59 36.64 -2.25
CA ILE A 510 -1.04 36.26 -3.61
C ILE A 510 -2.54 36.45 -3.68
N ARG A 511 -3.01 37.01 -4.79
CA ARG A 511 -4.43 37.02 -5.15
C ARG A 511 -4.62 36.35 -6.50
N VAL A 512 -5.56 35.43 -6.57
CA VAL A 512 -6.14 34.91 -7.81
C VAL A 512 -7.53 35.54 -7.98
N GLU A 513 -7.83 36.00 -9.20
CA GLU A 513 -9.11 36.64 -9.54
C GLU A 513 -9.81 35.76 -10.60
N ILE A 514 -10.95 35.18 -10.25
CA ILE A 514 -11.74 34.29 -11.14
C ILE A 514 -13.07 34.98 -11.47
N PRO A 515 -13.54 35.02 -12.73
CA PRO A 515 -14.89 35.49 -13.06
C PRO A 515 -15.95 34.73 -12.25
N PHE A 516 -16.81 35.44 -11.52
CA PHE A 516 -17.80 34.82 -10.63
C PHE A 516 -19.18 34.79 -11.26
N LEU A 517 -19.73 33.58 -11.40
CA LEU A 517 -21.06 33.30 -11.91
C LEU A 517 -21.96 32.82 -10.76
N SER A 518 -23.26 33.08 -10.84
CA SER A 518 -24.23 32.63 -9.81
C SER A 518 -24.39 31.09 -9.72
N SER A 519 -23.84 30.35 -10.69
CA SER A 519 -23.73 28.90 -10.70
C SER A 519 -22.51 28.36 -9.93
N LEU A 520 -21.56 29.23 -9.55
CA LEU A 520 -20.33 28.86 -8.85
C LEU A 520 -20.46 29.09 -7.34
N GLY A 521 -20.33 28.03 -6.56
CA GLY A 521 -20.15 28.06 -5.11
C GLY A 521 -18.68 27.95 -4.76
N TYR A 522 -18.32 28.40 -3.55
CA TYR A 522 -16.97 28.28 -3.02
C TYR A 522 -16.97 28.18 -1.50
N GLN A 523 -15.97 27.50 -0.95
CA GLN A 523 -15.72 27.41 0.49
C GLN A 523 -14.21 27.43 0.74
N ALA A 524 -13.75 28.35 1.59
CA ALA A 524 -12.41 28.31 2.15
C ALA A 524 -12.31 27.11 3.12
N LEU A 525 -11.28 26.28 2.98
CA LEU A 525 -11.13 25.04 3.75
C LEU A 525 -10.17 25.18 4.94
N ASP A 526 -9.44 26.30 5.02
CA ASP A 526 -8.55 26.62 6.14
C ASP A 526 -8.39 28.14 6.31
N THR A 527 -7.77 28.57 7.41
CA THR A 527 -7.63 30.00 7.77
C THR A 527 -6.54 30.76 7.01
N ASN A 528 -5.77 30.11 6.15
CA ASN A 528 -4.66 30.72 5.40
C ASN A 528 -5.09 31.27 4.04
N ILE A 529 -6.37 31.07 3.71
CA ILE A 529 -7.02 31.55 2.50
C ILE A 529 -8.24 32.39 2.87
N ALA A 530 -8.43 33.50 2.15
CA ALA A 530 -9.63 34.32 2.25
C ALA A 530 -10.29 34.39 0.88
N ALA A 531 -11.60 34.14 0.82
CA ALA A 531 -12.36 34.15 -0.42
C ALA A 531 -13.52 35.15 -0.31
N SER A 532 -13.70 36.00 -1.33
CA SER A 532 -14.77 36.99 -1.35
C SER A 532 -15.20 37.32 -2.78
N VAL A 533 -16.47 37.72 -2.97
CA VAL A 533 -16.98 38.15 -4.28
C VAL A 533 -17.08 39.66 -4.32
N SER A 534 -16.45 40.28 -5.32
CA SER A 534 -16.51 41.72 -5.58
C SER A 534 -16.71 41.97 -7.07
N SER A 535 -17.71 42.78 -7.43
CA SER A 535 -17.96 43.24 -8.81
C SER A 535 -18.05 42.13 -9.89
N GLY A 536 -18.54 40.93 -9.53
CA GLY A 536 -18.61 39.79 -10.47
C GLY A 536 -17.30 39.02 -10.60
N THR A 537 -16.40 39.13 -9.62
CA THR A 537 -15.13 38.41 -9.54
C THR A 537 -14.98 37.78 -8.17
N LEU A 538 -14.60 36.50 -8.13
CA LEU A 538 -14.16 35.79 -6.93
C LEU A 538 -12.69 36.12 -6.72
N LEU A 539 -12.43 36.79 -5.60
CA LEU A 539 -11.10 37.13 -5.12
C LEU A 539 -10.69 36.05 -4.14
N ILE A 540 -9.61 35.34 -4.47
CA ILE A 540 -9.01 34.30 -3.64
C ILE A 540 -7.65 34.83 -3.18
N ASP A 541 -7.53 35.11 -1.90
CA ASP A 541 -6.38 35.73 -1.26
C ASP A 541 -5.63 34.72 -0.39
N TRP A 542 -4.30 34.71 -0.53
CA TRP A 542 -3.37 34.07 0.38
C TRP A 542 -2.62 35.17 1.16
N PRO A 543 -3.19 35.68 2.26
CA PRO A 543 -2.69 36.88 2.94
C PRO A 543 -1.35 36.70 3.66
N HIS A 544 -1.03 35.49 4.13
CA HIS A 544 0.02 35.25 5.14
C HIS A 544 1.18 34.35 4.67
N LEU A 545 1.70 34.58 3.45
CA LEU A 545 2.79 33.79 2.87
C LEU A 545 4.09 33.73 3.70
N ALA A 546 4.31 34.69 4.59
CA ALA A 546 5.52 34.78 5.42
C ALA A 546 5.30 34.39 6.90
N ALA A 547 4.11 33.91 7.28
CA ALA A 547 3.84 33.43 8.64
C ALA A 547 4.15 31.93 8.82
N ARG A 548 4.36 31.21 7.71
CA ARG A 548 4.63 29.77 7.67
C ARG A 548 6.05 29.55 7.16
N ASN A 549 6.95 29.13 8.04
CA ASN A 549 8.32 28.76 7.68
C ASN A 549 8.29 27.68 6.59
N LEU A 550 8.52 28.09 5.33
CA LEU A 550 8.85 27.25 4.16
C LEU A 550 7.71 26.49 3.45
N ILE A 551 6.43 26.68 3.80
CA ILE A 551 5.28 26.11 3.06
C ILE A 551 4.26 27.19 2.66
N ALA A 552 3.96 27.28 1.35
CA ALA A 552 2.75 27.93 0.89
C ALA A 552 1.58 26.94 1.09
N GLY A 553 0.47 27.41 1.64
CA GLY A 553 -0.72 26.62 1.93
C GLY A 553 -1.96 27.50 1.84
N GLY A 554 -3.15 26.94 2.09
CA GLY A 554 -4.42 27.60 1.84
C GLY A 554 -5.17 26.93 0.68
N GLN A 555 -6.32 26.34 0.98
CA GLN A 555 -7.12 25.54 0.06
C GLN A 555 -8.57 26.03 -0.04
N ILE A 556 -9.12 26.07 -1.25
CA ILE A 556 -10.51 26.49 -1.53
C ILE A 556 -11.22 25.43 -2.36
N ALA A 557 -12.37 24.97 -1.89
CA ALA A 557 -13.30 24.20 -2.69
C ALA A 557 -14.11 25.11 -3.62
N LEU A 558 -14.28 24.69 -4.85
CA LEU A 558 -15.15 25.27 -5.88
C LEU A 558 -16.16 24.20 -6.32
N TYR A 559 -17.44 24.54 -6.36
CA TYR A 559 -18.52 23.57 -6.62
C TYR A 559 -19.70 24.22 -7.36
N ALA A 560 -20.58 23.41 -7.93
CA ALA A 560 -21.80 23.92 -8.54
C ALA A 560 -22.82 24.31 -7.45
N THR A 561 -23.44 25.50 -7.52
CA THR A 561 -24.45 25.92 -6.51
C THR A 561 -25.69 25.01 -6.50
N ALA A 562 -25.94 24.27 -7.57
CA ALA A 562 -26.99 23.25 -7.65
C ALA A 562 -26.71 22.02 -6.78
N ASP A 563 -25.44 21.76 -6.44
CA ASP A 563 -24.96 20.59 -5.69
C ASP A 563 -24.36 20.96 -4.33
N ALA A 564 -24.59 22.21 -3.90
CA ALA A 564 -23.93 22.82 -2.74
C ALA A 564 -24.08 22.01 -1.44
N ALA A 565 -25.21 21.35 -1.22
CA ALA A 565 -25.45 20.57 0.01
C ALA A 565 -24.62 19.28 0.05
N ALA A 566 -24.45 18.60 -1.10
CA ALA A 566 -23.62 17.40 -1.18
C ALA A 566 -22.13 17.77 -1.11
N ALA A 567 -21.73 18.82 -1.83
CA ALA A 567 -20.39 19.39 -1.73
C ALA A 567 -20.02 19.79 -0.30
N GLN A 568 -20.92 20.47 0.42
CA GLN A 568 -20.67 20.87 1.81
C GLN A 568 -20.56 19.68 2.77
N ALA A 569 -21.38 18.64 2.60
CA ALA A 569 -21.26 17.42 3.41
C ALA A 569 -19.97 16.63 3.11
N GLU A 570 -19.58 16.52 1.83
CA GLU A 570 -18.32 15.92 1.40
C GLU A 570 -17.11 16.69 1.94
N ILE A 571 -17.17 18.03 1.90
CA ILE A 571 -16.12 18.91 2.48
C ILE A 571 -16.03 18.72 4.00
N GLU A 572 -17.16 18.71 4.71
CA GLU A 572 -17.19 18.57 6.18
C GLU A 572 -16.50 17.26 6.62
N GLN A 573 -16.86 16.15 5.96
CA GLN A 573 -16.29 14.84 6.22
C GLN A 573 -14.77 14.75 5.91
N LEU A 574 -14.31 15.47 4.89
CA LEU A 574 -12.90 15.41 4.46
C LEU A 574 -11.98 16.37 5.23
N TYR A 575 -12.50 17.50 5.72
CA TYR A 575 -11.67 18.62 6.17
C TYR A 575 -11.93 19.11 7.60
N THR A 576 -13.11 18.86 8.19
CA THR A 576 -13.44 19.33 9.57
C THR A 576 -13.73 18.22 10.58
N ASP A 577 -14.03 16.98 10.16
CA ASP A 577 -14.29 15.87 11.09
C ASP A 577 -13.18 15.68 12.15
N ASN A 578 -11.91 15.98 11.81
CA ASN A 578 -10.72 15.85 12.68
C ASN A 578 -10.41 17.08 13.57
N GLY A 579 -11.29 18.09 13.61
CA GLY A 579 -11.11 19.34 14.35
C GLY A 579 -11.79 19.37 15.73
N LYS A 580 -12.39 18.27 16.16
CA LYS A 580 -13.24 18.21 17.38
C LYS A 580 -12.48 18.49 18.68
N LEU A 581 -11.16 18.36 18.66
CA LEU A 581 -10.27 18.66 19.78
C LEU A 581 -9.81 20.13 19.85
N ASP A 582 -9.89 20.91 18.77
CA ASP A 582 -9.51 22.34 18.83
C ASP A 582 -10.32 23.13 19.89
N PRO A 583 -11.64 22.91 20.06
CA PRO A 583 -12.41 23.54 21.14
C PRO A 583 -12.06 23.05 22.55
N TYR A 584 -11.31 21.96 22.72
CA TYR A 584 -10.69 21.56 23.99
C TYR A 584 -9.41 22.35 24.22
N TYR A 585 -8.58 22.48 23.17
CA TYR A 585 -7.31 23.20 23.29
C TYR A 585 -7.50 24.72 23.43
N ASP A 586 -8.52 25.31 22.81
CA ASP A 586 -8.94 26.69 23.05
C ASP A 586 -9.33 26.95 24.52
N TRP A 587 -9.80 25.91 25.23
CA TRP A 587 -10.09 25.96 26.66
C TRP A 587 -8.83 25.71 27.51
N ILE A 588 -8.02 24.70 27.19
CA ILE A 588 -6.83 24.35 27.97
C ILE A 588 -5.75 25.45 27.94
N ASP A 589 -5.61 26.15 26.80
CA ASP A 589 -4.68 27.27 26.63
C ASP A 589 -5.01 28.47 27.55
N THR A 590 -6.21 28.51 28.13
CA THR A 590 -6.57 29.55 29.12
C THR A 590 -5.90 29.37 30.48
N PHE A 591 -5.20 28.24 30.71
CA PHE A 591 -4.50 27.89 31.95
C PHE A 591 -2.96 27.92 31.81
N PRO A 592 -2.31 29.10 31.75
CA PRO A 592 -0.90 29.25 31.35
C PRO A 592 0.17 28.69 32.31
N ASN A 593 -0.22 27.97 33.38
CA ASN A 593 0.70 27.33 34.32
C ASN A 593 0.39 25.83 34.54
N LEU A 594 -0.38 25.22 33.63
CA LEU A 594 -0.89 23.85 33.77
C LEU A 594 0.21 22.78 33.88
N GLY A 595 1.35 22.98 33.22
CA GLY A 595 2.43 21.98 33.17
C GLY A 595 2.25 20.99 32.02
N ASN A 596 1.17 20.19 32.02
CA ASN A 596 0.82 19.30 30.91
C ASN A 596 -0.65 19.49 30.47
N SER A 597 -0.84 19.80 29.17
CA SER A 597 -2.12 20.00 28.48
C SER A 597 -2.68 18.77 27.75
N ASP A 598 -2.03 17.61 27.82
CA ASP A 598 -2.54 16.36 27.22
C ASP A 598 -3.93 16.00 27.79
N LEU A 599 -4.81 15.43 26.96
CA LEU A 599 -6.19 15.06 27.35
C LEU A 599 -6.27 14.16 28.59
N PHE A 600 -5.28 13.27 28.74
CA PHE A 600 -5.24 12.26 29.80
C PHE A 600 -4.31 12.63 30.96
N ALA A 601 -3.68 13.80 30.94
CA ALA A 601 -2.94 14.31 32.08
C ALA A 601 -3.89 14.75 33.20
N ASP A 602 -3.46 14.54 34.44
CA ASP A 602 -4.07 15.01 35.69
C ASP A 602 -3.05 15.94 36.36
N PRO A 603 -3.09 17.25 36.10
CA PRO A 603 -1.98 18.15 36.46
C PRO A 603 -2.01 18.61 37.93
N ASP A 604 -3.16 18.55 38.59
CA ASP A 604 -3.29 18.91 40.01
C ASP A 604 -3.40 17.69 40.95
N GLY A 605 -3.68 16.50 40.40
CA GLY A 605 -3.56 15.20 41.08
C GLY A 605 -4.81 14.77 41.85
N ASP A 606 -6.00 15.24 41.46
CA ASP A 606 -7.26 14.87 42.11
C ASP A 606 -7.93 13.60 41.53
N GLY A 607 -7.48 13.14 40.36
CA GLY A 607 -8.00 11.98 39.64
C GLY A 607 -8.88 12.30 38.43
N LEU A 608 -9.19 13.57 38.17
CA LEU A 608 -9.86 14.04 36.96
C LEU A 608 -8.80 14.49 35.94
N ASN A 609 -8.78 13.84 34.79
CA ASN A 609 -7.90 14.28 33.70
C ASN A 609 -8.49 15.49 32.94
N ASN A 610 -7.64 16.21 32.21
CA ASN A 610 -8.01 17.40 31.47
C ASN A 610 -9.25 17.22 30.55
N LEU A 611 -9.44 16.04 29.93
CA LEU A 611 -10.64 15.73 29.14
C LEU A 611 -11.91 15.63 30.00
N THR A 612 -11.81 15.04 31.19
CA THR A 612 -12.93 14.94 32.14
C THR A 612 -13.27 16.32 32.68
N GLU A 613 -12.27 17.09 33.10
CA GLU A 613 -12.39 18.49 33.49
C GLU A 613 -13.09 19.32 32.40
N TYR A 614 -12.62 19.21 31.16
CA TYR A 614 -13.24 19.88 30.02
C TYR A 614 -14.71 19.52 29.83
N ALA A 615 -15.06 18.24 29.97
CA ALA A 615 -16.42 17.73 29.75
C ALA A 615 -17.39 18.10 30.89
N LEU A 616 -16.91 18.10 32.13
CA LEU A 616 -17.72 18.39 33.33
C LEU A 616 -17.71 19.89 33.72
N GLY A 617 -16.78 20.68 33.18
CA GLY A 617 -16.69 22.13 33.36
C GLY A 617 -15.75 22.59 34.48
N GLY A 618 -14.74 21.78 34.78
CA GLY A 618 -13.79 22.01 35.87
C GLY A 618 -12.67 23.00 35.58
N VAL A 619 -11.68 23.00 36.45
CA VAL A 619 -10.47 23.84 36.45
C VAL A 619 -9.25 22.93 36.70
N PRO A 620 -8.49 22.55 35.65
CA PRO A 620 -7.45 21.51 35.72
C PRO A 620 -6.14 21.94 36.43
N THR A 621 -6.23 22.97 37.27
CA THR A 621 -5.16 23.49 38.14
C THR A 621 -5.63 23.66 39.59
N LEU A 622 -6.80 23.11 39.92
CA LEU A 622 -7.52 23.27 41.18
C LEU A 622 -8.30 21.99 41.51
N GLY A 623 -7.59 20.99 42.01
CA GLY A 623 -8.21 19.71 42.39
C GLY A 623 -9.36 19.85 43.38
N ASN A 624 -10.42 19.05 43.16
CA ASN A 624 -11.68 19.03 43.90
C ASN A 624 -12.41 20.39 43.90
N ASP A 625 -12.61 20.95 42.69
CA ASP A 625 -13.38 22.18 42.48
C ASP A 625 -14.90 21.98 42.55
N GLY A 626 -15.36 20.73 42.52
CA GLY A 626 -16.74 20.31 42.70
C GLY A 626 -17.49 19.87 41.43
N VAL A 627 -16.78 19.58 40.32
CA VAL A 627 -17.41 19.01 39.11
C VAL A 627 -17.56 17.48 39.10
N ASP A 628 -17.03 16.79 40.11
CA ASP A 628 -17.16 15.33 40.30
C ASP A 628 -18.60 14.80 40.07
N PRO A 629 -18.77 13.68 39.35
CA PRO A 629 -20.05 12.98 39.29
C PRO A 629 -20.54 12.56 40.68
N SER A 630 -21.66 13.14 41.09
CA SER A 630 -22.34 12.79 42.34
C SER A 630 -23.20 11.53 42.18
N HIS A 631 -23.51 10.85 43.30
CA HIS A 631 -24.35 9.66 43.29
C HIS A 631 -25.32 9.64 44.47
N ALA A 632 -26.47 8.99 44.28
CA ALA A 632 -27.54 8.88 45.29
C ALA A 632 -28.31 7.56 45.13
N VAL A 633 -29.08 7.18 46.15
CA VAL A 633 -30.07 6.10 46.04
C VAL A 633 -31.46 6.73 46.12
N ALA A 634 -32.27 6.54 45.08
CA ALA A 634 -33.59 7.12 44.94
C ALA A 634 -34.64 6.03 44.76
N GLY A 635 -35.33 5.67 45.85
CA GLY A 635 -36.28 4.57 45.84
C GLY A 635 -35.57 3.22 45.66
N ASP A 636 -35.87 2.53 44.56
CA ASP A 636 -35.26 1.24 44.20
C ASP A 636 -34.09 1.40 43.18
N ASP A 637 -33.74 2.63 42.77
CA ASP A 637 -32.70 2.93 41.79
C ASP A 637 -31.45 3.54 42.42
N PHE A 638 -30.28 3.25 41.85
CA PHE A 638 -29.01 3.92 42.12
C PHE A 638 -28.74 4.95 41.02
N GLU A 639 -28.51 6.19 41.42
CA GLU A 639 -28.38 7.36 40.54
C GLU A 639 -26.92 7.82 40.45
N ILE A 640 -26.51 8.23 39.25
CA ILE A 640 -25.33 9.08 39.01
C ILE A 640 -25.80 10.38 38.36
N GLN A 641 -25.29 11.51 38.85
CA GLN A 641 -25.58 12.85 38.34
C GLN A 641 -24.29 13.60 38.05
N TYR A 642 -24.16 14.10 36.83
CA TYR A 642 -22.94 14.74 36.31
C TYR A 642 -23.27 15.93 35.42
N ASN A 643 -22.30 16.82 35.22
CA ASN A 643 -22.41 17.93 34.28
C ASN A 643 -22.16 17.45 32.85
N ARG A 644 -22.93 17.95 31.89
CA ARG A 644 -22.76 17.71 30.45
C ARG A 644 -22.74 19.04 29.71
N ARG A 645 -21.77 19.22 28.82
CA ARG A 645 -21.79 20.33 27.85
C ARG A 645 -23.02 20.27 26.96
N ARG A 646 -23.75 21.38 26.85
CA ARG A 646 -24.98 21.49 26.04
C ARG A 646 -24.71 21.45 24.53
N ASP A 647 -23.45 21.70 24.13
CA ASP A 647 -22.92 21.59 22.78
C ASP A 647 -22.01 20.36 22.60
N ALA A 648 -22.11 19.35 23.48
CA ALA A 648 -21.27 18.14 23.47
C ALA A 648 -21.15 17.46 22.10
N ALA A 649 -22.26 17.26 21.38
CA ALA A 649 -22.27 16.59 20.08
C ALA A 649 -21.42 17.33 19.02
N SER A 650 -21.47 18.67 19.01
CA SER A 650 -20.62 19.50 18.14
C SER A 650 -19.15 19.57 18.56
N ARG A 651 -18.81 19.08 19.76
CA ARG A 651 -17.44 18.93 20.27
C ARG A 651 -16.94 17.48 20.22
N GLY A 652 -17.67 16.57 19.60
CA GLY A 652 -17.36 15.13 19.60
C GLY A 652 -17.49 14.45 20.97
N LEU A 653 -18.00 15.12 22.00
CA LEU A 653 -18.04 14.59 23.37
C LEU A 653 -19.18 13.59 23.55
N THR A 654 -18.84 12.44 24.10
CA THR A 654 -19.75 11.36 24.47
C THR A 654 -19.68 11.11 25.98
N TYR A 655 -20.84 10.80 26.57
CA TYR A 655 -21.02 10.59 28.01
C TYR A 655 -21.74 9.26 28.19
N THR A 656 -20.99 8.22 28.56
CA THR A 656 -21.52 6.86 28.65
C THR A 656 -21.50 6.37 30.10
N VAL A 657 -22.66 6.29 30.72
CA VAL A 657 -22.79 5.64 32.03
C VAL A 657 -22.79 4.12 31.86
N LYS A 658 -21.96 3.40 32.62
CA LYS A 658 -21.92 1.94 32.66
C LYS A 658 -22.09 1.43 34.09
N ALA A 659 -22.73 0.28 34.21
CA ALA A 659 -22.98 -0.43 35.45
C ALA A 659 -22.21 -1.76 35.53
N THR A 660 -21.92 -2.20 36.75
CA THR A 660 -21.51 -3.59 37.06
C THR A 660 -21.85 -3.94 38.52
N ASP A 661 -21.96 -5.22 38.86
CA ASP A 661 -22.18 -5.72 40.23
C ASP A 661 -20.89 -6.24 40.90
N ASP A 662 -19.77 -6.29 40.16
CA ASP A 662 -18.44 -6.70 40.66
C ASP A 662 -17.32 -5.76 40.18
N LEU A 663 -16.58 -5.17 41.11
CA LEU A 663 -15.41 -4.32 40.81
C LEU A 663 -14.13 -5.12 40.47
N GLY A 664 -14.09 -6.43 40.76
CA GLY A 664 -12.89 -7.25 40.62
C GLY A 664 -12.66 -7.79 39.22
N ASP A 665 -13.70 -8.38 38.62
CA ASP A 665 -13.67 -9.03 37.29
C ASP A 665 -14.99 -8.81 36.50
N GLY A 666 -15.81 -7.83 36.94
CA GLY A 666 -17.14 -7.58 36.39
C GLY A 666 -17.15 -7.02 34.97
N MET A 667 -18.08 -7.52 34.15
CA MET A 667 -18.41 -6.90 32.86
C MET A 667 -19.12 -5.57 33.10
N TRP A 668 -18.56 -4.49 32.56
CA TRP A 668 -19.19 -3.17 32.54
C TRP A 668 -20.03 -3.01 31.28
N SER A 669 -21.35 -2.82 31.42
CA SER A 669 -22.24 -2.56 30.29
C SER A 669 -23.19 -1.39 30.53
N THR A 670 -23.91 -0.98 29.48
CA THR A 670 -24.98 0.01 29.54
C THR A 670 -26.35 -0.63 29.82
N ASP A 671 -26.41 -1.93 30.08
CA ASP A 671 -27.68 -2.65 30.29
C ASP A 671 -28.35 -2.20 31.60
N GLY A 672 -29.64 -1.90 31.53
CA GLY A 672 -30.41 -1.41 32.67
C GLY A 672 -30.20 0.07 33.02
N ILE A 673 -29.24 0.76 32.39
CA ILE A 673 -29.09 2.21 32.53
C ILE A 673 -30.29 2.93 31.89
N SER A 674 -30.88 3.87 32.61
CA SER A 674 -31.96 4.74 32.11
C SER A 674 -31.61 6.22 32.27
N ASP A 675 -32.12 7.07 31.38
CA ASP A 675 -32.04 8.53 31.50
C ASP A 675 -33.21 9.02 32.36
N ALA A 676 -32.91 9.62 33.51
CA ALA A 676 -33.89 10.19 34.44
C ALA A 676 -34.18 11.68 34.15
N GLY A 677 -33.44 12.29 33.22
CA GLY A 677 -33.62 13.66 32.73
C GLY A 677 -32.41 14.56 32.97
N SER A 678 -32.50 15.77 32.40
CA SER A 678 -31.50 16.83 32.59
C SER A 678 -32.12 18.16 33.07
N GLY A 679 -31.27 19.03 33.64
CA GLY A 679 -31.62 20.36 34.08
C GLY A 679 -30.51 21.37 33.76
N ILE A 680 -30.88 22.52 33.18
CA ILE A 680 -29.91 23.56 32.80
C ILE A 680 -29.20 24.13 34.03
N ILE A 681 -27.87 24.19 33.99
CA ILE A 681 -27.03 24.87 34.98
C ILE A 681 -26.82 26.33 34.53
N ASP A 682 -26.30 26.51 33.31
CA ASP A 682 -26.00 27.82 32.73
C ASP A 682 -26.09 27.82 31.18
N THR A 683 -25.34 28.67 30.50
CA THR A 683 -25.33 28.71 29.03
C THR A 683 -24.70 27.47 28.41
N ASP A 684 -23.71 26.90 29.08
CA ASP A 684 -22.75 25.96 28.52
C ASP A 684 -22.99 24.54 29.05
N PHE A 685 -23.51 24.41 30.28
CA PHE A 685 -23.72 23.12 30.97
C PHE A 685 -25.18 22.85 31.38
N GLU A 686 -25.52 21.57 31.39
CA GLU A 686 -26.69 20.98 32.05
C GLU A 686 -26.25 19.86 32.99
N SER A 687 -27.01 19.62 34.05
CA SER A 687 -26.86 18.43 34.89
C SER A 687 -27.69 17.30 34.30
N VAL A 688 -27.11 16.12 34.11
CA VAL A 688 -27.77 14.90 33.62
C VAL A 688 -27.83 13.87 34.73
N THR A 689 -28.95 13.17 34.88
CA THR A 689 -29.10 12.09 35.87
C THR A 689 -29.42 10.77 35.17
N ASN A 690 -28.63 9.73 35.47
CA ASN A 690 -28.88 8.37 35.01
C ASN A 690 -29.15 7.44 36.20
N THR A 691 -30.05 6.48 36.01
CA THR A 691 -30.45 5.48 36.99
C THR A 691 -30.07 4.07 36.57
N VAL A 692 -29.83 3.19 37.55
CA VAL A 692 -29.82 1.73 37.38
C VAL A 692 -30.63 1.05 38.50
N PRO A 693 -31.49 0.06 38.21
CA PRO A 693 -32.24 -0.65 39.26
C PRO A 693 -31.33 -1.42 40.22
N THR A 694 -31.55 -1.26 41.52
CA THR A 694 -30.88 -2.05 42.58
C THR A 694 -31.67 -3.28 43.02
N LEU A 695 -32.85 -3.50 42.43
CA LEU A 695 -33.76 -4.56 42.86
C LEU A 695 -33.19 -5.95 42.59
N GLY A 696 -32.74 -6.61 43.67
CA GLY A 696 -32.21 -7.97 43.63
C GLY A 696 -30.69 -8.07 43.49
N THR A 697 -29.98 -6.94 43.40
CA THR A 697 -28.51 -6.91 43.46
C THR A 697 -28.04 -6.72 44.92
N THR A 698 -26.89 -7.30 45.26
CA THR A 698 -26.25 -7.10 46.58
C THR A 698 -25.19 -6.00 46.58
N ASN A 699 -24.59 -5.75 45.42
CA ASN A 699 -23.69 -4.65 45.14
C ASN A 699 -24.10 -4.04 43.80
N GLN A 700 -23.86 -2.75 43.61
CA GLN A 700 -24.05 -2.08 42.34
C GLN A 700 -23.04 -0.94 42.23
N PHE A 701 -22.34 -0.86 41.11
CA PHE A 701 -21.36 0.16 40.81
C PHE A 701 -21.75 0.87 39.51
N LEU A 702 -21.41 2.15 39.43
CA LEU A 702 -21.60 3.01 38.28
C LEU A 702 -20.28 3.70 37.95
N LYS A 703 -20.01 3.91 36.67
CA LYS A 703 -18.96 4.81 36.19
C LYS A 703 -19.48 5.64 35.02
N LEU A 704 -18.96 6.85 34.89
CA LEU A 704 -19.11 7.68 33.71
C LEU A 704 -17.84 7.54 32.86
N GLU A 705 -17.98 7.10 31.61
CA GLU A 705 -16.92 7.19 30.61
C GLU A 705 -17.16 8.43 29.75
N ILE A 706 -16.20 9.35 29.78
CA ILE A 706 -16.09 10.46 28.83
C ILE A 706 -15.26 9.97 27.64
N GLY A 707 -15.82 10.09 26.44
CA GLY A 707 -15.09 9.89 25.20
C GLY A 707 -15.14 11.17 24.37
N ILE A 708 -14.11 11.40 23.56
CA ILE A 708 -14.10 12.44 22.54
C ILE A 708 -13.81 11.77 21.19
N GLU A 709 -14.71 11.99 20.23
CA GLU A 709 -14.44 11.65 18.84
C GLU A 709 -13.31 12.51 18.31
N LYS A 710 -12.43 11.90 17.52
CA LYS A 710 -11.43 12.61 16.73
C LYS A 710 -12.11 13.44 15.66
#